data_AF-A0A2V9JMQ5-F1
#
_entry.id   AF-A0A2V9JMQ5-F1
#
_cell.length_a   1.000
_cell.length_b   1.000
_cell.length_c   1.000
_cell.angle_alpha   90.00
_cell.angle_beta   90.00
_cell.angle_gamma   90.00
#
_symmetry.space_group_name_H-M   'P 1'
#
loop_
_entity.id
_entity.type
_entity.pdbx_description
1 polymer ?
#
loop_
_entity_poly.entity_id
_entity_poly.type
_entity_poly.pdbx_seq_one_letter_code
_entity_poly.pdbx_strand_id
1 'polypeptide(L)'
;MQLGDRHLIKYRFGRVLSRCLLGLCIISWGPWRSAAFALNPAKAITQYGHDVWQTEDGLPHNSVGAILQTRDGYLWLGTKDGLARFDGVRFSIFNTRNTQALKNNNILALYEARDGSLWIGTFGGGVSRLKDGNFETYSTDQGLTHTVVWAICEDRHGNVWLGTGGGGLNVWKDGKIRAFTTNDGLSNDFVWSILEDRKGSLWIGTNAGLNRLVEGEFATYGSGEGLSNEIVRSIIEDTRDGSLWIGTNGGISRFKDGRFTNYRAELGVSNALVRAIAQDDQGALWIGTSFGGVNRFYDGRFSAYTAKDGLSDNAVRCLYQGREGSLWIGTNGGGLNRLKDGRVTPFTTKEGLSNDVVFSLLQDGPGNLWIGTGGGGLNLFKNGRFSHITASSGLSSDVVAALYEDSDGALWIGTYGGGLNRLKNGRLTHYGTKDGLSDDNVISICGTSDGSLWVGTNGGGLNRLYQGKFTAYDGQHGLAGNIISSLHQDGAGGLWVGTYGAGLYHLKDGQLTRYTKRQGLADDVVWGVYLDARGELWVATGDGLSRLKNGKITAYTSREGLWDDRLYQILEDNSGGLWLSSSNGIFRITRKDVDDFDKRVTHSISCQAYGTADGMPTNECNGGSPAGWKTRDGKLWFPTGKGVVMIDPEAIKINPLPPTVIIEAVKIDDKSINAQKYADVPPGRGELTFEFTALSFLAPEKVRFKYKLEGFDPDWRVATGLREAHYTNIGPGGYAFRVMGCNNDGVWNQTPASFKFRLQPHFYQTYWFFGLCGMAAVVLGAGAYKLRVRQMTNRERELMRVVEERTRQLEQANQRLEHLSSVDGLTGIANRRRFQDVLELEWGRARRGAYPISVAMVDIDHFKLYNDTYGHQSGDDCLKRVAATLASVLNRPGDLVARYGGEEFVVVLPETNRQGAVLMAESLRKKIEDLHIANAQAPSGRFLTASVGVATCIPSPEDASPLHLLIAADRALYRAKGEGRNRTEEGADLESMIFHESDGLSS
;
A
#
# COMPACT_ATOMS: atom_id res chain seq x y z
N MET A 1 10.38 19.01 59.18
CA MET A 1 9.36 19.34 60.21
C MET A 1 8.53 20.48 59.64
N GLN A 2 7.21 20.48 59.48
CA GLN A 2 6.08 19.60 59.79
C GLN A 2 5.01 19.99 58.73
N LEU A 3 4.49 19.04 57.94
CA LEU A 3 3.07 18.57 57.94
C LEU A 3 2.03 19.71 57.76
N GLY A 4 1.08 19.66 56.81
CA GLY A 4 0.57 18.51 56.09
C GLY A 4 -0.53 18.87 55.08
N ASP A 5 -1.24 17.81 54.71
CA ASP A 5 -1.80 17.48 53.40
C ASP A 5 -3.33 17.67 53.35
N ARG A 6 -3.89 17.73 52.12
CA ARG A 6 -5.28 17.35 51.73
C ARG A 6 -6.45 18.23 52.25
N HIS A 7 -7.55 18.50 51.53
CA HIS A 7 -8.29 17.72 50.53
C HIS A 7 -9.43 18.56 49.85
N LEU A 8 -9.89 18.10 48.67
CA LEU A 8 -11.27 18.15 48.13
C LEU A 8 -11.75 19.29 47.19
N ILE A 9 -11.92 18.85 45.94
CA ILE A 9 -12.59 19.40 44.76
C ILE A 9 -14.13 19.31 44.93
N LYS A 10 -14.90 20.37 44.62
CA LYS A 10 -16.05 20.36 43.64
C LYS A 10 -17.06 21.54 43.78
N TYR A 11 -17.47 22.02 42.59
CA TYR A 11 -18.73 22.71 42.18
C TYR A 11 -18.95 24.24 42.37
N ARG A 12 -18.69 24.96 41.26
CA ARG A 12 -19.50 25.96 40.50
C ARG A 12 -20.25 27.14 41.19
N PHE A 13 -20.21 28.27 40.45
CA PHE A 13 -20.94 29.56 40.53
C PHE A 13 -20.35 30.60 41.50
N GLY A 14 -20.07 31.85 41.13
CA GLY A 14 -20.29 32.56 39.87
C GLY A 14 -19.75 33.99 39.93
N ARG A 15 -19.56 34.58 38.74
CA ARG A 15 -19.53 36.02 38.41
C ARG A 15 -19.16 37.01 39.53
N VAL A 16 -17.87 37.31 39.73
CA VAL A 16 -17.35 38.68 39.95
C VAL A 16 -15.83 38.65 39.73
N LEU A 17 -15.36 38.64 38.47
CA LEU A 17 -13.94 38.93 38.14
C LEU A 17 -13.78 39.16 36.63
N SER A 18 -14.59 40.05 36.06
CA SER A 18 -14.50 40.45 34.63
C SER A 18 -14.19 41.93 34.42
N ARG A 19 -13.62 42.66 35.39
CA ARG A 19 -13.37 44.10 35.21
C ARG A 19 -12.00 44.65 35.60
N CYS A 20 -11.03 43.84 36.03
CA CYS A 20 -9.68 44.34 36.38
C CYS A 20 -8.49 43.63 35.69
N LEU A 21 -8.73 42.79 34.66
CA LEU A 21 -7.66 42.15 33.87
C LEU A 21 -7.83 42.40 32.36
N LEU A 22 -8.15 43.64 32.00
CA LEU A 22 -8.34 44.08 30.61
C LEU A 22 -7.42 45.26 30.23
N GLY A 23 -6.35 45.49 31.01
CA GLY A 23 -5.50 46.69 30.89
C GLY A 23 -4.05 46.48 30.47
N LEU A 24 -3.53 45.25 30.30
CA LEU A 24 -2.08 45.04 30.18
C LEU A 24 -1.63 43.88 29.27
N CYS A 25 -2.36 43.59 28.18
CA CYS A 25 -1.90 42.68 27.11
C CYS A 25 -2.37 43.14 25.72
N ILE A 26 -2.20 44.42 25.40
CA ILE A 26 -2.10 44.85 23.99
C ILE A 26 -0.59 44.92 23.70
N ILE A 27 0.02 43.74 23.54
CA ILE A 27 1.26 43.67 22.76
C ILE A 27 0.81 43.98 21.34
N SER A 28 1.15 45.17 20.90
CA SER A 28 1.05 45.62 19.52
C SER A 28 1.42 44.48 18.57
N TRP A 29 0.42 43.94 17.87
CA TRP A 29 0.63 43.25 16.61
C TRP A 29 1.10 44.32 15.61
N GLY A 30 2.36 44.72 15.72
CA GLY A 30 3.05 45.28 14.58
C GLY A 30 3.09 44.20 13.49
N PRO A 31 2.95 44.54 12.21
CA PRO A 31 3.21 43.58 11.15
C PRO A 31 4.63 43.06 11.40
N TRP A 32 4.74 41.75 11.63
CA TRP A 32 6.02 41.08 11.43
C TRP A 32 6.41 41.49 10.01
N ARG A 33 7.42 42.36 9.87
CA ARG A 33 8.06 42.56 8.57
C ARG A 33 8.69 41.21 8.27
N SER A 34 7.92 40.35 7.59
CA SER A 34 8.42 39.12 6.99
C SER A 34 9.74 39.49 6.32
N ALA A 35 10.82 38.78 6.65
CA ALA A 35 12.08 38.96 5.94
C ALA A 35 11.77 38.89 4.44
N ALA A 36 12.18 39.92 3.69
CA ALA A 36 11.81 40.06 2.28
C ALA A 36 12.19 38.79 1.50
N PHE A 37 11.18 38.11 0.97
CA PHE A 37 11.31 36.95 0.09
C PHE A 37 11.41 37.50 -1.33
N ALA A 38 12.60 37.95 -1.73
CA ALA A 38 12.88 38.34 -3.11
C ALA A 38 14.26 37.86 -3.51
N LEU A 39 14.53 37.89 -4.82
CA LEU A 39 15.83 37.54 -5.39
C LEU A 39 16.95 38.40 -4.78
N ASN A 40 17.99 37.77 -4.23
CA ASN A 40 19.12 38.49 -3.64
C ASN A 40 19.86 39.35 -4.68
N PRO A 41 19.81 40.70 -4.62
CA PRO A 41 20.34 41.58 -5.64
C PRO A 41 21.88 41.58 -5.71
N ALA A 42 22.56 41.06 -4.68
CA ALA A 42 24.01 40.88 -4.70
C ALA A 42 24.47 39.79 -5.69
N LYS A 43 23.58 38.88 -6.09
CA LYS A 43 23.85 37.88 -7.13
C LYS A 43 23.69 38.49 -8.52
N ALA A 44 24.51 38.02 -9.47
CA ALA A 44 24.27 38.25 -10.89
C ALA A 44 22.99 37.50 -11.31
N ILE A 45 22.28 38.00 -12.33
CA ILE A 45 21.02 37.38 -12.77
C ILE A 45 21.25 35.94 -13.27
N THR A 46 22.41 35.67 -13.87
CA THR A 46 22.86 34.35 -14.33
C THR A 46 23.07 33.32 -13.20
N GLN A 47 23.15 33.78 -11.94
CA GLN A 47 23.34 32.92 -10.77
C GLN A 47 22.03 32.52 -10.09
N TYR A 48 20.89 33.03 -10.54
CA TYR A 48 19.60 32.53 -10.08
C TYR A 48 19.28 31.20 -10.74
N GLY A 49 18.57 30.34 -10.01
CA GLY A 49 17.97 29.16 -10.63
C GLY A 49 16.97 29.61 -11.69
N HIS A 50 17.02 28.97 -12.86
CA HIS A 50 16.18 29.32 -14.00
C HIS A 50 15.39 28.10 -14.46
N ASP A 51 14.07 28.21 -14.41
CA ASP A 51 13.14 27.19 -14.89
C ASP A 51 12.37 27.75 -16.10
N VAL A 52 12.03 26.88 -17.07
CA VAL A 52 11.26 27.23 -18.27
C VAL A 52 10.15 26.21 -18.46
N TRP A 53 8.94 26.68 -18.77
CA TRP A 53 7.81 25.86 -19.20
C TRP A 53 7.31 26.33 -20.57
N GLN A 54 7.20 25.39 -21.49
CA GLN A 54 6.70 25.58 -22.84
C GLN A 54 5.51 24.65 -23.13
N THR A 55 5.06 24.64 -24.38
CA THR A 55 3.98 23.80 -24.87
C THR A 55 4.20 22.32 -24.63
N GLU A 56 5.46 21.90 -24.69
CA GLU A 56 5.95 20.55 -24.43
C GLU A 56 5.73 20.14 -22.96
N ASP A 57 5.71 21.11 -22.04
CA ASP A 57 5.46 20.93 -20.61
C ASP A 57 3.96 21.08 -20.24
N GLY A 58 3.09 21.28 -21.24
CA GLY A 58 1.64 21.40 -21.06
C GLY A 58 1.11 22.83 -20.98
N LEU A 59 1.94 23.86 -21.17
CA LEU A 59 1.47 25.24 -21.35
C LEU A 59 0.62 25.32 -22.64
N PRO A 60 -0.57 25.97 -22.67
CA PRO A 60 -1.40 25.96 -23.89
C PRO A 60 -0.77 26.70 -25.08
N HIS A 61 0.08 27.71 -24.83
CA HIS A 61 0.82 28.41 -25.87
C HIS A 61 2.04 29.14 -25.29
N ASN A 62 3.17 29.15 -26.02
CA ASN A 62 4.42 29.80 -25.60
C ASN A 62 4.40 31.35 -25.55
N SER A 63 3.23 31.96 -25.72
CA SER A 63 3.06 33.41 -25.70
C SER A 63 2.28 33.76 -24.45
N VAL A 64 2.99 34.16 -23.39
CA VAL A 64 2.41 34.44 -22.07
C VAL A 64 2.29 35.95 -21.91
N GLY A 65 1.06 36.45 -21.99
CA GLY A 65 0.72 37.87 -21.96
C GLY A 65 0.46 38.44 -20.57
N ALA A 66 0.03 37.60 -19.62
CA ALA A 66 -0.29 38.01 -18.26
C ALA A 66 0.02 36.89 -17.26
N ILE A 67 0.45 37.27 -16.05
CA ILE A 67 0.74 36.34 -14.94
C ILE A 67 0.15 36.95 -13.67
N LEU A 68 -0.52 36.14 -12.86
CA LEU A 68 -1.10 36.54 -11.58
C LEU A 68 -1.12 35.35 -10.62
N GLN A 69 -0.80 35.54 -9.35
CA GLN A 69 -1.01 34.52 -8.32
C GLN A 69 -2.22 34.88 -7.45
N THR A 70 -3.29 34.09 -7.52
CA THR A 70 -4.55 34.34 -6.80
C THR A 70 -4.45 34.04 -5.30
N ARG A 71 -5.33 34.61 -4.46
CA ARG A 71 -5.35 34.42 -2.99
C ARG A 71 -5.33 32.96 -2.55
N ASP A 72 -6.01 32.08 -3.27
CA ASP A 72 -6.00 30.62 -3.08
C ASP A 72 -4.62 29.97 -3.31
N GLY A 73 -3.70 30.66 -3.98
CA GLY A 73 -2.30 30.30 -4.19
C GLY A 73 -1.96 29.89 -5.62
N TYR A 74 -2.94 29.66 -6.49
CA TYR A 74 -2.67 29.21 -7.86
C TYR A 74 -2.01 30.32 -8.68
N LEU A 75 -1.13 29.93 -9.60
CA LEU A 75 -0.65 30.85 -10.63
C LEU A 75 -1.59 30.79 -11.84
N TRP A 76 -2.03 31.93 -12.33
CA TRP A 76 -2.85 32.07 -13.52
C TRP A 76 -2.05 32.75 -14.62
N LEU A 77 -2.17 32.22 -15.83
CA LEU A 77 -1.41 32.61 -17.00
C LEU A 77 -2.36 32.92 -18.15
N GLY A 78 -2.27 34.14 -18.66
CA GLY A 78 -2.94 34.53 -19.89
C GLY A 78 -2.06 34.17 -21.08
N THR A 79 -2.53 33.30 -21.99
CA THR A 79 -1.79 32.91 -23.19
C THR A 79 -2.56 33.25 -24.47
N LYS A 80 -1.91 33.10 -25.63
CA LYS A 80 -2.59 33.25 -26.93
C LYS A 80 -3.64 32.18 -27.23
N ASP A 81 -3.55 30.99 -26.62
CA ASP A 81 -4.48 29.89 -26.84
C ASP A 81 -5.23 29.44 -25.55
N GLY A 82 -5.51 30.39 -24.68
CA GLY A 82 -6.37 30.20 -23.52
C GLY A 82 -5.79 30.71 -22.21
N LEU A 83 -6.60 30.62 -21.17
CA LEU A 83 -6.22 30.84 -19.78
C LEU A 83 -5.69 29.54 -19.18
N ALA A 84 -4.55 29.57 -18.50
CA ALA A 84 -4.05 28.42 -17.77
C ALA A 84 -3.99 28.71 -16.27
N ARG A 85 -4.42 27.74 -15.46
CA ARG A 85 -4.18 27.70 -14.01
C ARG A 85 -3.08 26.69 -13.74
N PHE A 86 -2.06 27.07 -12.97
CA PHE A 86 -0.84 26.31 -12.74
C PHE A 86 -0.60 26.12 -11.24
N ASP A 87 -0.33 24.88 -10.85
CA ASP A 87 -0.13 24.47 -9.45
C ASP A 87 1.36 24.31 -9.07
N GLY A 88 2.27 24.59 -10.01
CA GLY A 88 3.71 24.37 -9.89
C GLY A 88 4.20 23.13 -10.64
N VAL A 89 3.30 22.22 -11.03
CA VAL A 89 3.60 20.98 -11.75
C VAL A 89 2.71 20.76 -12.97
N ARG A 90 1.41 21.06 -12.89
CA ARG A 90 0.39 20.79 -13.91
C ARG A 90 -0.37 22.05 -14.30
N PHE A 91 -0.70 22.15 -15.58
CA PHE A 91 -1.56 23.19 -16.15
C PHE A 91 -3.00 22.68 -16.32
N SER A 92 -3.98 23.43 -15.80
CA SER A 92 -5.40 23.30 -16.13
C SER A 92 -5.78 24.39 -17.14
N ILE A 93 -6.26 24.00 -18.32
CA ILE A 93 -6.47 24.92 -19.45
C ILE A 93 -7.98 25.25 -19.61
N PHE A 94 -8.28 26.54 -19.76
CA PHE A 94 -9.60 27.07 -20.07
C PHE A 94 -9.55 27.83 -21.40
N ASN A 95 -10.36 27.41 -22.38
CA ASN A 95 -10.43 28.00 -23.71
C ASN A 95 -11.88 27.99 -24.24
N THR A 96 -12.10 28.58 -25.41
CA THR A 96 -13.42 28.65 -26.07
C THR A 96 -14.06 27.28 -26.34
N ARG A 97 -13.28 26.18 -26.38
CA ARG A 97 -13.80 24.83 -26.64
C ARG A 97 -14.39 24.18 -25.39
N ASN A 98 -13.82 24.44 -24.22
CA ASN A 98 -14.25 23.83 -22.95
C ASN A 98 -14.94 24.82 -21.99
N THR A 99 -14.88 26.11 -22.29
CA THR A 99 -15.44 27.20 -21.46
C THR A 99 -16.24 28.14 -22.35
N GLN A 100 -17.51 27.81 -22.62
CA GLN A 100 -18.36 28.53 -23.58
C GLN A 100 -18.54 30.03 -23.30
N ALA A 101 -18.44 30.43 -22.03
CA ALA A 101 -18.53 31.83 -21.63
C ALA A 101 -17.27 32.63 -22.01
N LEU A 102 -16.09 32.01 -22.09
CA LEU A 102 -14.87 32.64 -22.57
C LEU A 102 -14.94 32.77 -24.09
N LYS A 103 -15.05 34.00 -24.60
CA LYS A 103 -15.34 34.27 -26.03
C LYS A 103 -14.11 34.38 -26.92
N ASN A 104 -12.90 34.37 -26.34
CA ASN A 104 -11.65 34.45 -27.09
C ASN A 104 -10.52 33.77 -26.31
N ASN A 105 -9.64 33.07 -27.02
CA ASN A 105 -8.51 32.35 -26.41
C ASN A 105 -7.32 33.26 -26.09
N ASN A 106 -7.17 34.40 -26.77
CA ASN A 106 -6.01 35.26 -26.58
C ASN A 106 -6.22 36.18 -25.37
N ILE A 107 -5.65 35.77 -24.25
CA ILE A 107 -5.76 36.43 -22.95
C ILE A 107 -4.64 37.45 -22.79
N LEU A 108 -5.02 38.70 -22.47
CA LEU A 108 -4.11 39.85 -22.45
C LEU A 108 -3.85 40.38 -21.04
N ALA A 109 -4.82 40.27 -20.15
CA ALA A 109 -4.76 40.84 -18.80
C ALA A 109 -5.47 39.93 -17.79
N LEU A 110 -4.96 39.91 -16.56
CA LEU A 110 -5.54 39.20 -15.44
C LEU A 110 -5.55 40.09 -14.20
N TYR A 111 -6.64 40.06 -13.44
CA TYR A 111 -6.74 40.79 -12.17
C TYR A 111 -7.66 40.06 -11.21
N GLU A 112 -7.23 39.86 -9.95
CA GLU A 112 -8.09 39.31 -8.90
C GLU A 112 -8.69 40.45 -8.09
N ALA A 113 -10.00 40.64 -8.19
CA ALA A 113 -10.72 41.63 -7.40
C ALA A 113 -10.78 41.25 -5.91
N ARG A 114 -11.06 42.22 -5.04
CA ARG A 114 -11.19 42.05 -3.58
C ARG A 114 -12.30 41.08 -3.20
N ASP A 115 -13.31 40.92 -4.05
CA ASP A 115 -14.40 39.95 -3.87
C ASP A 115 -14.03 38.51 -4.25
N GLY A 116 -12.77 38.27 -4.64
CA GLY A 116 -12.23 36.97 -5.05
C GLY A 116 -12.50 36.59 -6.51
N SER A 117 -13.17 37.45 -7.28
CA SER A 117 -13.39 37.18 -8.71
C SER A 117 -12.13 37.46 -9.54
N LEU A 118 -11.84 36.56 -10.48
CA LEU A 118 -10.76 36.72 -11.44
C LEU A 118 -11.31 37.35 -12.72
N TRP A 119 -10.85 38.57 -13.03
CA TRP A 119 -11.15 39.29 -14.25
C TRP A 119 -10.09 39.03 -15.32
N ILE A 120 -10.54 38.81 -16.56
CA ILE A 120 -9.77 38.23 -17.66
C ILE A 120 -10.02 39.08 -18.90
N GLY A 121 -9.04 39.88 -19.30
CA GLY A 121 -9.10 40.71 -20.51
C GLY A 121 -8.66 39.92 -21.73
N THR A 122 -9.37 40.07 -22.86
CA THR A 122 -9.11 39.29 -24.08
C THR A 122 -8.87 40.17 -25.31
N PHE A 123 -8.28 39.62 -26.38
CA PHE A 123 -8.02 40.32 -27.65
C PHE A 123 -9.24 40.46 -28.57
N GLY A 124 -10.47 40.32 -28.07
CA GLY A 124 -11.66 40.48 -28.91
C GLY A 124 -12.92 39.82 -28.41
N GLY A 125 -12.86 39.13 -27.26
CA GLY A 125 -14.02 38.56 -26.58
C GLY A 125 -14.63 39.47 -25.50
N GLY A 126 -14.08 40.67 -25.29
CA GLY A 126 -14.40 41.54 -24.17
C GLY A 126 -13.62 41.16 -22.90
N VAL A 127 -14.25 41.35 -21.74
CA VAL A 127 -13.70 40.95 -20.44
C VAL A 127 -14.55 39.83 -19.84
N SER A 128 -13.91 38.74 -19.42
CA SER A 128 -14.55 37.66 -18.68
C SER A 128 -14.29 37.79 -17.19
N ARG A 129 -15.24 37.36 -16.36
CA ARG A 129 -15.14 37.30 -14.90
C ARG A 129 -15.42 35.86 -14.45
N LEU A 130 -14.47 35.28 -13.73
CA LEU A 130 -14.59 33.98 -13.09
C LEU A 130 -14.87 34.21 -11.59
N LYS A 131 -16.04 33.76 -11.13
CA LYS A 131 -16.43 33.82 -9.71
C LYS A 131 -17.12 32.51 -9.30
N ASP A 132 -16.64 31.90 -8.22
CA ASP A 132 -17.19 30.63 -7.68
C ASP A 132 -17.27 29.51 -8.74
N GLY A 133 -16.30 29.45 -9.65
CA GLY A 133 -16.25 28.47 -10.74
C GLY A 133 -17.10 28.82 -11.97
N ASN A 134 -17.84 29.93 -11.95
CA ASN A 134 -18.69 30.37 -13.05
C ASN A 134 -18.04 31.50 -13.84
N PHE A 135 -18.04 31.37 -15.16
CA PHE A 135 -17.58 32.41 -16.08
C PHE A 135 -18.76 33.24 -16.59
N GLU A 136 -18.61 34.56 -16.52
CA GLU A 136 -19.49 35.56 -17.14
C GLU A 136 -18.63 36.44 -18.07
N THR A 137 -19.18 36.97 -19.17
CA THR A 137 -18.43 37.83 -20.09
C THR A 137 -19.21 39.08 -20.43
N TYR A 138 -18.52 40.22 -20.42
CA TYR A 138 -19.01 41.53 -20.79
C TYR A 138 -18.38 41.95 -22.12
N SER A 139 -19.20 42.13 -23.15
CA SER A 139 -18.81 42.62 -24.48
C SER A 139 -19.49 43.97 -24.78
N THR A 140 -19.47 44.38 -26.05
CA THR A 140 -20.24 45.53 -26.54
C THR A 140 -21.73 45.43 -26.24
N ASP A 141 -22.27 44.21 -26.21
CA ASP A 141 -23.69 43.96 -25.91
C ASP A 141 -24.04 44.29 -24.44
N GLN A 142 -23.03 44.36 -23.56
CA GLN A 142 -23.18 44.70 -22.15
C GLN A 142 -22.61 46.10 -21.82
N GLY A 143 -22.35 46.93 -22.83
CA GLY A 143 -21.96 48.33 -22.67
C GLY A 143 -20.45 48.61 -22.69
N LEU A 144 -19.60 47.60 -22.95
CA LEU A 144 -18.17 47.83 -23.17
C LEU A 144 -17.96 48.54 -24.52
N THR A 145 -17.18 49.61 -24.57
CA THR A 145 -17.02 50.36 -25.84
C THR A 145 -16.10 49.70 -26.86
N HIS A 146 -15.35 48.67 -26.48
CA HIS A 146 -14.45 47.93 -27.37
C HIS A 146 -14.15 46.52 -26.83
N THR A 147 -14.00 45.51 -27.69
CA THR A 147 -13.87 44.10 -27.26
C THR A 147 -12.44 43.65 -26.94
N VAL A 148 -11.43 44.47 -27.25
CA VAL A 148 -10.03 44.25 -26.83
C VAL A 148 -9.79 44.96 -25.49
N VAL A 149 -9.41 44.20 -24.47
CA VAL A 149 -9.13 44.69 -23.10
C VAL A 149 -7.69 44.39 -22.71
N TRP A 150 -6.87 45.43 -22.54
CA TRP A 150 -5.43 45.37 -22.28
C TRP A 150 -5.03 45.49 -20.82
N ALA A 151 -5.84 46.17 -20.01
CA ALA A 151 -5.53 46.44 -18.61
C ALA A 151 -6.78 46.32 -17.76
N ILE A 152 -6.61 45.85 -16.53
CA ILE A 152 -7.67 45.72 -15.54
C ILE A 152 -7.11 46.19 -14.20
N CYS A 153 -7.84 47.03 -13.48
CA CYS A 153 -7.46 47.54 -12.17
C CYS A 153 -8.73 47.76 -11.33
N GLU A 154 -8.76 47.31 -10.08
CA GLU A 154 -9.82 47.67 -9.14
C GLU A 154 -9.36 48.83 -8.27
N ASP A 155 -10.20 49.87 -8.16
CA ASP A 155 -9.92 51.01 -7.29
C ASP A 155 -10.30 50.73 -5.82
N ARG A 156 -9.94 51.64 -4.91
CA ARG A 156 -10.26 51.53 -3.49
C ARG A 156 -11.76 51.48 -3.17
N HIS A 157 -12.61 51.93 -4.08
CA HIS A 157 -14.06 51.94 -3.96
C HIS A 157 -14.71 50.66 -4.51
N GLY A 158 -13.92 49.73 -5.05
CA GLY A 158 -14.39 48.47 -5.63
C GLY A 158 -14.89 48.58 -7.07
N ASN A 159 -14.62 49.71 -7.75
CA ASN A 159 -14.94 49.82 -9.17
C ASN A 159 -13.83 49.15 -9.99
N VAL A 160 -14.20 48.41 -11.03
CA VAL A 160 -13.25 47.71 -11.89
C VAL A 160 -13.03 48.51 -13.17
N TRP A 161 -11.85 49.08 -13.32
CA TRP A 161 -11.40 49.86 -14.46
C TRP A 161 -10.80 48.95 -15.53
N LEU A 162 -11.17 49.20 -16.79
CA LEU A 162 -10.86 48.40 -17.96
C LEU A 162 -10.23 49.29 -19.03
N GLY A 163 -8.97 49.03 -19.38
CA GLY A 163 -8.27 49.72 -20.45
C GLY A 163 -8.50 49.01 -21.78
N THR A 164 -9.04 49.71 -22.77
CA THR A 164 -9.44 49.08 -24.04
C THR A 164 -8.53 49.48 -25.20
N GLY A 165 -8.54 48.66 -26.26
CA GLY A 165 -7.73 48.87 -27.47
C GLY A 165 -8.23 49.96 -28.44
N GLY A 166 -9.06 50.91 -27.99
CA GLY A 166 -9.62 51.96 -28.84
C GLY A 166 -10.97 52.54 -28.40
N GLY A 167 -11.56 52.01 -27.32
CA GLY A 167 -12.81 52.52 -26.73
C GLY A 167 -12.60 53.37 -25.47
N GLY A 168 -11.36 53.76 -25.17
CA GLY A 168 -11.00 54.52 -23.97
C GLY A 168 -10.95 53.69 -22.70
N LEU A 169 -11.06 54.39 -21.57
CA LEU A 169 -11.06 53.86 -20.21
C LEU A 169 -12.51 53.54 -19.80
N ASN A 170 -12.81 52.28 -19.54
CA ASN A 170 -14.14 51.85 -19.10
C ASN A 170 -14.12 51.57 -17.60
N VAL A 171 -15.24 51.77 -16.91
CA VAL A 171 -15.42 51.41 -15.49
C VAL A 171 -16.66 50.56 -15.34
N TRP A 172 -16.49 49.39 -14.73
CA TRP A 172 -17.57 48.51 -14.30
C TRP A 172 -17.90 48.80 -12.84
N LYS A 173 -19.18 49.06 -12.58
CA LYS A 173 -19.74 49.30 -11.25
C LYS A 173 -21.16 48.74 -11.18
N ASP A 174 -21.40 47.84 -10.23
CA ASP A 174 -22.73 47.26 -9.97
C ASP A 174 -23.43 46.71 -11.23
N GLY A 175 -22.67 46.02 -12.08
CA GLY A 175 -23.19 45.42 -13.33
C GLY A 175 -23.35 46.40 -14.51
N LYS A 176 -22.98 47.68 -14.34
CA LYS A 176 -23.05 48.70 -15.39
C LYS A 176 -21.66 49.13 -15.83
N ILE A 177 -21.50 49.42 -17.12
CA ILE A 177 -20.25 49.93 -17.69
C ILE A 177 -20.45 51.38 -18.15
N ARG A 178 -19.49 52.25 -17.81
CA ARG A 178 -19.37 53.63 -18.32
C ARG A 178 -17.97 53.81 -18.93
N ALA A 179 -17.87 54.55 -20.02
CA ALA A 179 -16.59 54.86 -20.66
C ALA A 179 -16.18 56.34 -20.48
N PHE A 180 -14.88 56.57 -20.53
CA PHE A 180 -14.19 57.85 -20.62
C PHE A 180 -13.27 57.79 -21.84
N THR A 181 -13.38 58.78 -22.70
CA THR A 181 -12.71 58.85 -24.00
C THR A 181 -11.93 60.16 -24.15
N THR A 182 -11.36 60.39 -25.32
CA THR A 182 -10.78 61.68 -25.72
C THR A 182 -11.74 62.86 -25.56
N ASN A 183 -13.05 62.65 -25.69
CA ASN A 183 -14.07 63.67 -25.44
C ASN A 183 -14.21 64.03 -23.94
N ASP A 184 -13.77 63.15 -23.05
CA ASP A 184 -13.82 63.33 -21.59
C ASP A 184 -12.49 63.86 -21.01
N GLY A 185 -11.46 64.07 -21.85
CA GLY A 185 -10.15 64.58 -21.44
C GLY A 185 -9.01 63.56 -21.42
N LEU A 186 -9.27 62.30 -21.81
CA LEU A 186 -8.22 61.29 -21.99
C LEU A 186 -7.33 61.64 -23.20
N SER A 187 -6.01 61.50 -23.10
CA SER A 187 -5.12 61.88 -24.21
C SER A 187 -5.21 60.96 -25.45
N ASN A 188 -5.65 59.71 -25.28
CA ASN A 188 -5.90 58.77 -26.38
C ASN A 188 -6.82 57.62 -25.96
N ASP A 189 -7.68 57.14 -26.86
CA ASP A 189 -8.64 56.07 -26.57
C ASP A 189 -8.04 54.65 -26.53
N PHE A 190 -6.76 54.49 -26.87
CA PHE A 190 -6.02 53.25 -26.72
C PHE A 190 -5.29 53.23 -25.37
N VAL A 191 -5.81 52.44 -24.43
CA VAL A 191 -5.32 52.37 -23.04
C VAL A 191 -4.54 51.07 -22.82
N TRP A 192 -3.26 51.18 -22.46
CA TRP A 192 -2.36 50.03 -22.23
C TRP A 192 -2.23 49.62 -20.77
N SER A 193 -2.31 50.56 -19.85
CA SER A 193 -2.06 50.31 -18.42
C SER A 193 -2.87 51.25 -17.54
N ILE A 194 -3.25 50.74 -16.37
CA ILE A 194 -4.02 51.47 -15.34
C ILE A 194 -3.40 51.14 -13.98
N LEU A 195 -3.20 52.14 -13.15
CA LEU A 195 -2.70 52.01 -11.79
C LEU A 195 -3.43 53.00 -10.88
N GLU A 196 -3.98 52.54 -9.76
CA GLU A 196 -4.36 53.43 -8.66
C GLU A 196 -3.17 53.62 -7.72
N ASP A 197 -2.75 54.87 -7.48
CA ASP A 197 -1.69 55.18 -6.53
C ASP A 197 -2.20 55.16 -5.06
N ARG A 198 -1.28 55.17 -4.10
CA ARG A 198 -1.63 55.21 -2.66
C ARG A 198 -2.50 56.41 -2.26
N LYS A 199 -2.45 57.51 -3.02
CA LYS A 199 -3.23 58.73 -2.78
C LYS A 199 -4.65 58.66 -3.37
N GLY A 200 -4.93 57.67 -4.21
CA GLY A 200 -6.23 57.44 -4.86
C GLY A 200 -6.33 58.08 -6.23
N SER A 201 -5.23 58.56 -6.80
CA SER A 201 -5.21 58.99 -8.20
C SER A 201 -5.12 57.77 -9.10
N LEU A 202 -5.94 57.74 -10.15
CA LEU A 202 -5.80 56.77 -11.23
C LEU A 202 -4.82 57.30 -12.26
N TRP A 203 -3.81 56.50 -12.58
CA TRP A 203 -2.81 56.78 -13.62
C TRP A 203 -3.05 55.86 -14.80
N ILE A 204 -3.14 56.44 -16.00
CA ILE A 204 -3.56 55.75 -17.22
C ILE A 204 -2.52 55.97 -18.31
N GLY A 205 -1.93 54.88 -18.79
CA GLY A 205 -0.97 54.88 -19.88
C GLY A 205 -1.66 54.66 -21.21
N THR A 206 -1.44 55.56 -22.17
CA THR A 206 -2.10 55.53 -23.49
C THR A 206 -1.07 55.57 -24.63
N ASN A 207 -1.54 55.62 -25.88
CA ASN A 207 -0.65 55.87 -27.04
C ASN A 207 -0.21 57.33 -27.19
N ALA A 208 -0.79 58.28 -26.44
CA ALA A 208 -0.47 59.71 -26.54
C ALA A 208 -0.18 60.34 -25.17
N GLY A 209 0.43 59.58 -24.26
CA GLY A 209 0.94 60.08 -22.98
C GLY A 209 0.37 59.38 -21.76
N LEU A 210 0.85 59.85 -20.61
CA LEU A 210 0.40 59.47 -19.28
C LEU A 210 -0.74 60.41 -18.86
N ASN A 211 -1.81 59.85 -18.31
CA ASN A 211 -2.96 60.60 -17.82
C ASN A 211 -3.11 60.34 -16.32
N ARG A 212 -3.57 61.35 -15.59
CA ARG A 212 -3.94 61.24 -14.18
C ARG A 212 -5.39 61.67 -14.02
N LEU A 213 -6.21 60.78 -13.47
CA LEU A 213 -7.62 61.02 -13.16
C LEU A 213 -7.80 61.17 -11.65
N VAL A 214 -8.34 62.33 -11.24
CA VAL A 214 -8.68 62.64 -9.85
C VAL A 214 -10.06 63.29 -9.84
N GLU A 215 -11.01 62.74 -9.08
CA GLU A 215 -12.38 63.29 -8.94
C GLU A 215 -13.13 63.54 -10.28
N GLY A 216 -12.76 62.82 -11.34
CA GLY A 216 -13.37 62.97 -12.67
C GLY A 216 -12.61 63.91 -13.62
N GLU A 217 -11.57 64.59 -13.15
CA GLU A 217 -10.73 65.49 -13.96
C GLU A 217 -9.45 64.81 -14.44
N PHE A 218 -9.11 65.01 -15.72
CA PHE A 218 -7.89 64.49 -16.34
C PHE A 218 -6.78 65.55 -16.40
N ALA A 219 -5.58 65.16 -15.98
CA ALA A 219 -4.33 65.85 -16.30
C ALA A 219 -3.48 64.96 -17.21
N THR A 220 -2.91 65.53 -18.27
CA THR A 220 -2.14 64.80 -19.28
C THR A 220 -0.67 65.19 -19.26
N TYR A 221 0.22 64.22 -19.53
CA TYR A 221 1.66 64.38 -19.55
C TYR A 221 2.23 63.66 -20.78
N GLY A 222 2.75 64.41 -21.74
CA GLY A 222 3.41 63.93 -22.94
C GLY A 222 4.90 64.27 -22.95
N SER A 223 5.50 64.25 -24.13
CA SER A 223 6.92 64.55 -24.31
C SER A 223 7.27 65.99 -23.91
N GLY A 224 6.35 66.94 -24.13
CA GLY A 224 6.49 68.35 -23.75
C GLY A 224 6.63 68.58 -22.24
N GLU A 225 6.00 67.71 -21.45
CA GLU A 225 6.03 67.74 -19.99
C GLU A 225 7.22 66.94 -19.40
N GLY A 226 8.04 66.31 -20.25
CA GLY A 226 9.27 65.61 -19.87
C GLY A 226 9.22 64.09 -19.91
N LEU A 227 8.11 63.49 -20.36
CA LEU A 227 7.99 62.04 -20.55
C LEU A 227 8.96 61.57 -21.66
N SER A 228 9.56 60.40 -21.49
CA SER A 228 10.56 59.89 -22.45
C SER A 228 10.00 59.58 -23.85
N ASN A 229 8.73 59.16 -23.90
CA ASN A 229 7.95 58.89 -25.11
C ASN A 229 6.45 58.78 -24.75
N GLU A 230 5.57 59.13 -25.68
CA GLU A 230 4.12 59.20 -25.47
C GLU A 230 3.42 57.84 -25.42
N ILE A 231 4.01 56.79 -25.98
CA ILE A 231 3.42 55.44 -25.89
C ILE A 231 3.80 54.85 -24.53
N VAL A 232 2.86 54.92 -23.58
CA VAL A 232 3.04 54.44 -22.20
C VAL A 232 2.49 53.02 -22.08
N ARG A 233 3.38 52.06 -21.82
CA ARG A 233 3.08 50.61 -21.81
C ARG A 233 2.78 50.05 -20.43
N SER A 234 3.46 50.58 -19.41
CA SER A 234 3.41 50.04 -18.05
C SER A 234 3.62 51.18 -17.05
N ILE A 235 2.93 51.11 -15.91
CA ILE A 235 3.06 52.07 -14.81
C ILE A 235 3.09 51.27 -13.51
N ILE A 236 4.06 51.55 -12.65
CA ILE A 236 4.08 51.07 -11.26
C ILE A 236 4.38 52.21 -10.31
N GLU A 237 3.94 52.09 -9.07
CA GLU A 237 4.32 52.97 -7.97
C GLU A 237 5.46 52.33 -7.16
N ASP A 238 6.55 53.06 -6.94
CA ASP A 238 7.64 52.64 -6.05
C ASP A 238 7.09 52.59 -4.63
N THR A 239 7.07 51.39 -4.06
CA THR A 239 6.55 51.13 -2.72
C THR A 239 7.27 51.95 -1.64
N ARG A 240 8.54 52.30 -1.85
CA ARG A 240 9.39 52.99 -0.85
C ARG A 240 9.12 54.49 -0.75
N ASP A 241 8.95 55.17 -1.88
CA ASP A 241 8.84 56.64 -1.91
C ASP A 241 7.65 57.19 -2.69
N GLY A 242 6.80 56.34 -3.26
CA GLY A 242 5.59 56.73 -3.98
C GLY A 242 5.85 57.39 -5.33
N SER A 243 7.09 57.38 -5.83
CA SER A 243 7.37 57.79 -7.21
C SER A 243 6.81 56.80 -8.22
N LEU A 244 6.44 57.27 -9.40
CA LEU A 244 5.99 56.39 -10.47
C LEU A 244 7.15 56.00 -11.37
N TRP A 245 7.20 54.73 -11.74
CA TRP A 245 8.06 54.24 -12.82
C TRP A 245 7.19 53.89 -14.02
N ILE A 246 7.50 54.52 -15.14
CA ILE A 246 6.72 54.49 -16.37
C ILE A 246 7.57 53.87 -17.47
N GLY A 247 7.11 52.74 -18.01
CA GLY A 247 7.71 52.09 -19.17
C GLY A 247 7.10 52.65 -20.45
N THR A 248 7.94 53.14 -21.36
CA THR A 248 7.53 53.74 -22.63
C THR A 248 8.21 53.05 -23.81
N ASN A 249 7.85 53.45 -25.04
CA ASN A 249 8.60 53.06 -26.24
C ASN A 249 9.93 53.84 -26.41
N GLY A 250 10.32 54.70 -25.45
CA GLY A 250 11.55 55.48 -25.45
C GLY A 250 12.47 55.23 -24.25
N GLY A 251 12.21 54.16 -23.49
CA GLY A 251 12.92 53.82 -22.26
C GLY A 251 12.01 53.87 -21.04
N ILE A 252 12.58 54.28 -19.91
CA ILE A 252 11.87 54.38 -18.63
C ILE A 252 11.84 55.84 -18.19
N SER A 253 10.72 56.31 -17.70
CA SER A 253 10.57 57.59 -17.03
C SER A 253 10.23 57.38 -15.56
N ARG A 254 10.90 58.08 -14.65
CA ARG A 254 10.54 58.15 -13.23
C ARG A 254 9.88 59.49 -12.97
N PHE A 255 8.64 59.48 -12.47
CA PHE A 255 7.91 60.69 -12.08
C PHE A 255 7.91 60.83 -10.55
N LYS A 256 8.52 61.90 -10.05
CA LYS A 256 8.62 62.18 -8.62
C LYS A 256 8.49 63.68 -8.39
N ASP A 257 7.63 64.07 -7.46
CA ASP A 257 7.42 65.47 -7.05
C ASP A 257 7.19 66.42 -8.23
N GLY A 258 6.40 65.98 -9.22
CA GLY A 258 6.07 66.77 -10.42
C GLY A 258 7.14 66.79 -11.50
N ARG A 259 8.23 66.02 -11.37
CA ARG A 259 9.36 66.01 -12.31
C ARG A 259 9.63 64.63 -12.88
N PHE A 260 10.00 64.58 -14.17
CA PHE A 260 10.44 63.38 -14.86
C PHE A 260 11.96 63.25 -14.86
N THR A 261 12.45 62.02 -14.63
CA THR A 261 13.84 61.60 -14.86
C THR A 261 13.84 60.41 -15.82
N ASN A 262 14.58 60.48 -16.92
CA ASN A 262 14.50 59.49 -18.01
C ASN A 262 15.75 58.60 -18.07
N TYR A 263 15.54 57.30 -18.19
CA TYR A 263 16.57 56.26 -18.34
C TYR A 263 16.44 55.61 -19.72
N ARG A 264 17.41 55.87 -20.60
CA ARG A 264 17.43 55.40 -22.00
C ARG A 264 18.48 54.28 -22.18
N ALA A 265 18.61 53.77 -23.41
CA ALA A 265 19.55 52.69 -23.72
C ALA A 265 21.01 53.02 -23.37
N GLU A 266 21.42 54.26 -23.62
CA GLU A 266 22.76 54.79 -23.26
C GLU A 266 23.04 54.76 -21.75
N LEU A 267 22.00 54.70 -20.93
CA LEU A 267 22.07 54.65 -19.47
C LEU A 267 21.91 53.23 -18.91
N GLY A 268 21.94 52.20 -19.77
CA GLY A 268 22.06 50.79 -19.36
C GLY A 268 20.81 49.92 -19.59
N VAL A 269 19.72 50.44 -20.15
CA VAL A 269 18.56 49.61 -20.55
C VAL A 269 18.91 48.91 -21.87
N SER A 270 18.84 47.58 -21.92
CA SER A 270 19.22 46.82 -23.11
C SER A 270 18.40 47.14 -24.38
N ASN A 271 17.19 47.69 -24.22
CA ASN A 271 16.33 48.10 -25.33
C ASN A 271 15.33 49.20 -24.89
N ALA A 272 15.05 50.17 -25.76
CA ALA A 272 14.17 51.30 -25.45
C ALA A 272 12.67 50.94 -25.38
N LEU A 273 12.24 49.82 -25.98
CA LEU A 273 10.84 49.40 -26.01
C LEU A 273 10.47 48.62 -24.74
N VAL A 274 10.18 49.36 -23.67
CA VAL A 274 9.80 48.78 -22.37
C VAL A 274 8.34 48.33 -22.40
N ARG A 275 8.09 47.06 -22.06
CA ARG A 275 6.76 46.43 -22.10
C ARG A 275 6.13 46.28 -20.72
N ALA A 276 6.94 45.93 -19.74
CA ALA A 276 6.48 45.65 -18.37
C ALA A 276 7.53 46.13 -17.37
N ILE A 277 7.06 46.60 -16.22
CA ILE A 277 7.90 46.89 -15.07
C ILE A 277 7.26 46.22 -13.85
N ALA A 278 8.07 45.55 -13.03
CA ALA A 278 7.67 45.03 -11.72
C ALA A 278 8.71 45.48 -10.69
N GLN A 279 8.27 45.74 -9.45
CA GLN A 279 9.17 45.96 -8.32
C GLN A 279 9.11 44.74 -7.41
N ASP A 280 10.26 44.26 -6.94
CA ASP A 280 10.31 43.21 -5.93
C ASP A 280 10.33 43.74 -4.49
N ASP A 281 10.12 42.87 -3.50
CA ASP A 281 10.08 43.24 -2.08
C ASP A 281 11.41 43.79 -1.51
N GLN A 282 12.52 43.66 -2.25
CA GLN A 282 13.80 44.29 -1.91
C GLN A 282 14.00 45.65 -2.61
N GLY A 283 13.02 46.05 -3.44
CA GLY A 283 12.99 47.32 -4.14
C GLY A 283 13.82 47.34 -5.43
N ALA A 284 14.23 46.18 -5.95
CA ALA A 284 14.78 46.10 -7.30
C ALA A 284 13.64 46.24 -8.32
N LEU A 285 13.93 46.93 -9.43
CA LEU A 285 13.00 47.04 -10.54
C LEU A 285 13.39 46.04 -11.62
N TRP A 286 12.45 45.20 -11.99
CA TRP A 286 12.56 44.26 -13.08
C TRP A 286 11.81 44.82 -14.29
N ILE A 287 12.48 44.87 -15.43
CA ILE A 287 12.02 45.59 -16.63
C ILE A 287 12.06 44.62 -17.81
N GLY A 288 10.88 44.31 -18.34
CA GLY A 288 10.70 43.51 -19.53
C GLY A 288 10.73 44.39 -20.77
N THR A 289 11.55 44.02 -21.76
CA THR A 289 11.66 44.76 -23.02
C THR A 289 11.19 43.93 -24.21
N SER A 290 10.89 44.59 -25.33
CA SER A 290 10.37 43.89 -26.52
C SER A 290 11.41 42.99 -27.21
N PHE A 291 12.70 43.29 -27.07
CA PHE A 291 13.77 42.56 -27.78
C PHE A 291 15.10 42.47 -26.99
N GLY A 292 15.17 43.06 -25.80
CA GLY A 292 16.40 43.12 -24.99
C GLY A 292 16.35 42.22 -23.74
N GLY A 293 15.39 41.31 -23.64
CA GLY A 293 15.21 40.46 -22.47
C GLY A 293 14.76 41.22 -21.23
N VAL A 294 15.19 40.73 -20.07
CA VAL A 294 14.88 41.30 -18.75
C VAL A 294 16.04 42.16 -18.28
N ASN A 295 15.76 43.36 -17.80
CA ASN A 295 16.74 44.21 -17.10
C ASN A 295 16.37 44.29 -15.62
N ARG A 296 17.37 44.37 -14.75
CA ARG A 296 17.22 44.69 -13.33
C ARG A 296 17.86 46.04 -13.06
N PHE A 297 17.14 46.96 -12.44
CA PHE A 297 17.66 48.20 -11.88
C PHE A 297 17.68 48.10 -10.37
N TYR A 298 18.87 48.15 -9.78
CA TYR A 298 19.08 48.10 -8.33
C TYR A 298 20.29 48.96 -7.96
N ASP A 299 20.17 49.73 -6.88
CA ASP A 299 21.23 50.62 -6.38
C ASP A 299 21.88 51.51 -7.46
N GLY A 300 21.04 52.08 -8.34
CA GLY A 300 21.49 52.97 -9.42
C GLY A 300 22.12 52.27 -10.62
N ARG A 301 22.16 50.93 -10.67
CA ARG A 301 22.83 50.16 -11.74
C ARG A 301 21.84 49.28 -12.50
N PHE A 302 22.06 49.15 -13.81
CA PHE A 302 21.35 48.21 -14.67
C PHE A 302 22.18 46.94 -14.90
N SER A 303 21.49 45.80 -14.95
CA SER A 303 22.03 44.52 -15.43
C SER A 303 20.99 43.83 -16.31
N ALA A 304 21.41 43.25 -17.44
CA ALA A 304 20.53 42.59 -18.39
C ALA A 304 20.65 41.06 -18.31
N TYR A 305 19.58 40.36 -18.66
CA TYR A 305 19.50 38.92 -18.82
C TYR A 305 18.71 38.61 -20.08
N THR A 306 19.40 37.99 -21.04
CA THR A 306 18.94 37.79 -22.42
C THR A 306 19.00 36.32 -22.79
N ALA A 307 18.60 35.99 -24.02
CA ALA A 307 18.70 34.65 -24.56
C ALA A 307 20.13 34.13 -24.64
N LYS A 308 21.14 35.01 -24.70
CA LYS A 308 22.55 34.61 -24.60
C LYS A 308 22.93 34.13 -23.20
N ASP A 309 22.21 34.60 -22.19
CA ASP A 309 22.46 34.33 -20.77
C ASP A 309 21.61 33.16 -20.25
N GLY A 310 20.57 32.78 -21.00
CA GLY A 310 19.73 31.61 -20.74
C GLY A 310 18.23 31.86 -20.86
N LEU A 311 17.77 33.12 -20.94
CA LEU A 311 16.34 33.42 -21.11
C LEU A 311 15.77 32.74 -22.36
N SER A 312 14.59 32.13 -22.27
CA SER A 312 14.05 31.38 -23.42
C SER A 312 13.73 32.26 -24.65
N ASP A 313 13.46 33.55 -24.45
CA ASP A 313 13.12 34.52 -25.50
C ASP A 313 13.35 35.96 -24.99
N ASN A 314 13.94 36.82 -25.81
CA ASN A 314 14.21 38.22 -25.49
C ASN A 314 12.97 39.12 -25.53
N ALA A 315 11.87 38.65 -26.09
CA ALA A 315 10.61 39.40 -26.16
C ALA A 315 9.77 39.18 -24.89
N VAL A 316 10.04 39.98 -23.86
CA VAL A 316 9.35 39.90 -22.57
C VAL A 316 8.03 40.69 -22.64
N ARG A 317 6.94 40.05 -22.22
CA ARG A 317 5.59 40.62 -22.26
C ARG A 317 5.07 41.02 -20.89
N CYS A 318 5.35 40.23 -19.87
CA CYS A 318 4.88 40.48 -18.51
C CYS A 318 5.89 39.95 -17.47
N LEU A 319 5.84 40.54 -16.27
CA LEU A 319 6.67 40.20 -15.12
C LEU A 319 5.78 40.13 -13.88
N TYR A 320 6.06 39.19 -12.99
CA TYR A 320 5.31 39.04 -11.73
C TYR A 320 6.20 38.46 -10.64
N GLN A 321 6.25 39.07 -9.45
CA GLN A 321 6.89 38.48 -8.28
C GLN A 321 5.90 37.55 -7.57
N GLY A 322 6.24 36.27 -7.46
CA GLY A 322 5.45 35.31 -6.68
C GLY A 322 5.61 35.50 -5.17
N ARG A 323 4.70 34.91 -4.37
CA ARG A 323 4.72 35.02 -2.90
C ARG A 323 5.97 34.44 -2.23
N GLU A 324 6.59 33.46 -2.88
CA GLU A 324 7.85 32.86 -2.42
C GLU A 324 9.07 33.55 -3.06
N GLY A 325 8.91 34.76 -3.60
CA GLY A 325 10.02 35.62 -4.02
C GLY A 325 10.64 35.38 -5.38
N SER A 326 10.22 34.32 -6.06
CA SER A 326 10.62 34.08 -7.45
C SER A 326 10.05 35.13 -8.39
N LEU A 327 10.84 35.51 -9.39
CA LEU A 327 10.37 36.35 -10.49
C LEU A 327 9.88 35.45 -11.63
N TRP A 328 8.61 35.60 -11.99
CA TRP A 328 7.99 34.97 -13.15
C TRP A 328 8.02 35.92 -14.34
N ILE A 329 8.37 35.39 -15.51
CA ILE A 329 8.59 36.16 -16.73
C ILE A 329 7.80 35.49 -17.86
N GLY A 330 6.82 36.20 -18.41
CA GLY A 330 6.09 35.75 -19.58
C GLY A 330 6.72 36.32 -20.84
N THR A 331 7.02 35.45 -21.81
CA THR A 331 7.66 35.85 -23.07
C THR A 331 6.70 35.72 -24.26
N ASN A 332 7.08 36.25 -25.42
CA ASN A 332 6.21 36.26 -26.60
C ASN A 332 6.20 34.93 -27.36
N GLY A 333 7.31 34.18 -27.37
CA GLY A 333 7.41 32.87 -28.00
C GLY A 333 8.22 31.84 -27.22
N GLY A 334 8.83 32.20 -26.09
CA GLY A 334 9.64 31.30 -25.26
C GLY A 334 8.92 30.66 -24.07
N GLY A 335 7.62 30.93 -23.87
CA GLY A 335 6.84 30.38 -22.76
C GLY A 335 7.00 31.14 -21.45
N LEU A 336 6.81 30.42 -20.35
CA LEU A 336 6.91 30.92 -18.97
C LEU A 336 8.30 30.63 -18.42
N ASN A 337 8.98 31.66 -17.93
CA ASN A 337 10.28 31.53 -17.28
C ASN A 337 10.13 31.89 -15.80
N ARG A 338 10.97 31.30 -14.96
CA ARG A 338 11.09 31.67 -13.56
C ARG A 338 12.53 31.80 -13.14
N LEU A 339 12.87 32.91 -12.49
CA LEU A 339 14.10 33.10 -11.74
C LEU A 339 13.82 32.89 -10.26
N LYS A 340 14.62 32.06 -9.59
CA LYS A 340 14.51 31.75 -8.16
C LYS A 340 15.86 31.91 -7.45
N ASP A 341 15.82 32.39 -6.22
CA ASP A 341 17.04 32.55 -5.42
C ASP A 341 17.45 31.20 -4.83
N GLY A 342 18.39 30.54 -5.51
CA GLY A 342 18.95 29.26 -5.07
C GLY A 342 19.75 29.40 -3.77
N ARG A 343 19.83 28.32 -2.99
CA ARG A 343 20.73 28.21 -1.83
C ARG A 343 22.19 28.05 -2.25
N VAL A 344 22.39 27.60 -3.48
CA VAL A 344 23.69 27.39 -4.10
C VAL A 344 23.95 28.51 -5.11
N THR A 345 25.15 29.08 -5.08
CA THR A 345 25.57 30.14 -6.00
C THR A 345 26.58 29.58 -6.99
N PRO A 346 26.24 29.46 -8.28
CA PRO A 346 27.16 28.96 -9.29
C PRO A 346 28.11 30.04 -9.80
N PHE A 347 29.30 29.60 -10.23
CA PHE A 347 30.25 30.36 -11.04
C PHE A 347 30.68 29.48 -12.20
N THR A 348 30.34 29.93 -13.40
CA THR A 348 30.54 29.25 -14.67
C THR A 348 31.32 30.15 -15.63
N THR A 349 31.47 29.72 -16.87
CA THR A 349 31.95 30.54 -17.99
C THR A 349 31.17 31.85 -18.14
N LYS A 350 29.89 31.90 -17.71
CA LYS A 350 29.09 33.15 -17.69
C LYS A 350 29.58 34.17 -16.67
N GLU A 351 30.22 33.71 -15.60
CA GLU A 351 30.80 34.56 -14.55
C GLU A 351 32.29 34.86 -14.81
N GLY A 352 32.89 34.27 -15.86
CA GLY A 352 34.27 34.50 -16.28
C GLY A 352 35.24 33.34 -16.02
N LEU A 353 34.75 32.19 -15.53
CA LEU A 353 35.57 30.97 -15.43
C LEU A 353 36.04 30.54 -16.83
N SER A 354 37.28 30.07 -16.98
CA SER A 354 37.79 29.69 -18.30
C SER A 354 37.22 28.37 -18.84
N ASN A 355 36.73 27.47 -17.99
CA ASN A 355 36.14 26.19 -18.35
C ASN A 355 35.20 25.68 -17.26
N ASP A 356 34.06 25.12 -17.64
CA ASP A 356 33.03 24.66 -16.69
C ASP A 356 33.35 23.31 -16.03
N VAL A 357 34.26 22.50 -16.56
CA VAL A 357 34.68 21.28 -15.86
C VAL A 357 35.71 21.66 -14.81
N VAL A 358 35.33 21.64 -13.53
CA VAL A 358 36.21 22.00 -12.41
C VAL A 358 36.64 20.75 -11.66
N PHE A 359 37.90 20.70 -11.19
CA PHE A 359 38.44 19.56 -10.44
C PHE A 359 38.90 19.93 -9.03
N SER A 360 39.67 21.00 -8.87
CA SER A 360 40.34 21.31 -7.60
C SER A 360 40.16 22.76 -7.18
N LEU A 361 40.13 22.98 -5.86
CA LEU A 361 39.91 24.29 -5.25
C LEU A 361 40.88 24.51 -4.10
N LEU A 362 41.43 25.73 -3.99
CA LEU A 362 42.31 26.11 -2.88
C LEU A 362 42.24 27.62 -2.62
N GLN A 363 42.07 28.03 -1.36
CA GLN A 363 42.25 29.44 -0.97
C GLN A 363 43.67 29.66 -0.48
N ASP A 364 44.38 30.62 -1.08
CA ASP A 364 45.76 30.95 -0.69
C ASP A 364 45.83 31.77 0.61
N GLY A 365 47.05 32.00 1.12
CA GLY A 365 47.32 32.84 2.30
C GLY A 365 46.64 34.22 2.27
N PRO A 366 46.79 35.01 1.18
CA PRO A 366 46.11 36.29 1.00
C PRO A 366 44.58 36.23 0.89
N GLY A 367 44.00 35.06 0.65
CA GLY A 367 42.55 34.86 0.58
C GLY A 367 41.97 34.78 -0.83
N ASN A 368 42.81 34.73 -1.87
CA ASN A 368 42.35 34.49 -3.24
C ASN A 368 42.00 33.01 -3.43
N LEU A 369 41.03 32.74 -4.31
CA LEU A 369 40.60 31.37 -4.60
C LEU A 369 41.21 30.91 -5.93
N TRP A 370 41.96 29.82 -5.89
CA TRP A 370 42.56 29.13 -7.03
C TRP A 370 41.69 27.94 -7.42
N ILE A 371 41.43 27.80 -8.72
CA ILE A 371 40.47 26.84 -9.26
C ILE A 371 41.10 26.11 -10.44
N GLY A 372 41.35 24.81 -10.27
CA GLY A 372 41.85 23.93 -11.32
C GLY A 372 40.72 23.40 -12.20
N THR A 373 40.88 23.48 -13.52
CA THR A 373 39.84 23.07 -14.49
C THR A 373 40.32 21.93 -15.39
N GLY A 374 39.38 21.26 -16.05
CA GLY A 374 39.63 20.13 -16.94
C GLY A 374 40.08 20.50 -18.36
N GLY A 375 40.59 21.71 -18.57
CA GLY A 375 41.05 22.15 -19.89
C GLY A 375 41.14 23.67 -20.08
N GLY A 376 40.77 24.47 -19.08
CA GLY A 376 40.93 25.94 -19.08
C GLY A 376 42.13 26.42 -18.26
N GLY A 377 42.99 25.51 -17.82
CA GLY A 377 44.13 25.82 -16.95
C GLY A 377 43.74 26.15 -15.51
N LEU A 378 44.57 26.97 -14.88
CA LEU A 378 44.43 27.40 -13.49
C LEU A 378 43.77 28.78 -13.43
N ASN A 379 42.58 28.86 -12.83
CA ASN A 379 41.86 30.11 -12.62
C ASN A 379 42.21 30.71 -11.25
N LEU A 380 42.24 32.04 -11.20
CA LEU A 380 42.35 32.86 -10.01
C LEU A 380 41.10 33.72 -9.88
N PHE A 381 40.35 33.53 -8.80
CA PHE A 381 39.21 34.36 -8.42
C PHE A 381 39.63 35.34 -7.32
N LYS A 382 39.64 36.64 -7.67
CA LYS A 382 40.09 37.73 -6.80
C LYS A 382 39.19 38.95 -6.98
N ASN A 383 38.70 39.50 -5.86
CA ASN A 383 37.84 40.70 -5.85
C ASN A 383 36.62 40.59 -6.80
N GLY A 384 36.01 39.41 -6.88
CA GLY A 384 34.85 39.16 -7.74
C GLY A 384 35.17 39.00 -9.23
N ARG A 385 36.44 38.84 -9.62
CA ARG A 385 36.87 38.69 -11.02
C ARG A 385 37.74 37.44 -11.20
N PHE A 386 37.58 36.81 -12.36
CA PHE A 386 38.41 35.70 -12.80
C PHE A 386 39.55 36.17 -13.70
N SER A 387 40.72 35.56 -13.53
CA SER A 387 41.81 35.51 -14.50
C SER A 387 42.36 34.09 -14.54
N HIS A 388 43.17 33.72 -15.53
CA HIS A 388 43.65 32.34 -15.62
C HIS A 388 45.06 32.24 -16.23
N ILE A 389 45.73 31.11 -15.98
CA ILE A 389 47.03 30.72 -16.49
C ILE A 389 46.85 29.42 -17.27
N THR A 390 47.30 29.39 -18.52
CA THR A 390 47.22 28.22 -19.40
C THR A 390 48.61 27.70 -19.79
N ALA A 391 48.63 26.62 -20.57
CA ALA A 391 49.84 26.08 -21.16
C ALA A 391 50.58 27.10 -22.02
N SER A 392 49.84 27.95 -22.74
CA SER A 392 50.41 29.05 -23.52
C SER A 392 51.11 30.11 -22.67
N SER A 393 50.82 30.18 -21.37
CA SER A 393 51.43 31.10 -20.39
C SER A 393 52.47 30.42 -19.49
N GLY A 394 52.86 29.18 -19.80
CA GLY A 394 53.96 28.47 -19.13
C GLY A 394 53.53 27.35 -18.16
N LEU A 395 52.24 27.06 -18.03
CA LEU A 395 51.79 25.84 -17.34
C LEU A 395 52.16 24.62 -18.20
N SER A 396 52.43 23.46 -17.62
CA SER A 396 52.79 22.28 -18.44
C SER A 396 51.59 21.59 -19.10
N SER A 397 50.37 21.79 -18.61
CA SER A 397 49.12 21.26 -19.17
C SER A 397 47.91 22.06 -18.67
N ASP A 398 46.87 22.18 -19.49
CA ASP A 398 45.64 22.91 -19.16
C ASP A 398 44.63 22.12 -18.30
N VAL A 399 44.94 20.86 -18.01
CA VAL A 399 44.12 20.00 -17.15
C VAL A 399 44.72 20.01 -15.74
N VAL A 400 44.17 20.83 -14.85
CA VAL A 400 44.65 21.03 -13.48
C VAL A 400 43.83 20.20 -12.51
N ALA A 401 44.42 19.12 -11.99
CA ALA A 401 43.74 18.14 -11.15
C ALA A 401 44.02 18.32 -9.65
N ALA A 402 45.16 18.92 -9.28
CA ALA A 402 45.54 19.08 -7.88
C ALA A 402 46.17 20.44 -7.57
N LEU A 403 45.93 20.94 -6.34
CA LEU A 403 46.46 22.20 -5.84
C LEU A 403 46.94 22.05 -4.39
N TYR A 404 48.05 22.71 -4.06
CA TYR A 404 48.56 22.80 -2.70
C TYR A 404 49.39 24.09 -2.53
N GLU A 405 49.21 24.82 -1.43
CA GLU A 405 50.07 25.96 -1.08
C GLU A 405 51.08 25.54 0.00
N ASP A 406 52.37 25.73 -0.26
CA ASP A 406 53.41 25.47 0.74
C ASP A 406 53.52 26.60 1.78
N SER A 407 54.23 26.34 2.89
CA SER A 407 54.39 27.31 3.98
C SER A 407 55.10 28.61 3.57
N ASP A 408 55.81 28.61 2.43
CA ASP A 408 56.45 29.79 1.88
C ASP A 408 55.54 30.56 0.89
N GLY A 409 54.27 30.15 0.75
CA GLY A 409 53.30 30.74 -0.17
C GLY A 409 53.52 30.36 -1.64
N ALA A 410 54.29 29.31 -1.94
CA ALA A 410 54.36 28.79 -3.30
C ALA A 410 53.18 27.86 -3.59
N LEU A 411 52.57 28.05 -4.75
CA LEU A 411 51.47 27.22 -5.21
C LEU A 411 52.02 26.05 -6.04
N TRP A 412 51.76 24.84 -5.58
CA TRP A 412 52.04 23.59 -6.26
C TRP A 412 50.79 23.13 -7.03
N ILE A 413 50.97 22.80 -8.30
CA ILE A 413 49.89 22.59 -9.27
C ILE A 413 50.14 21.25 -9.97
N GLY A 414 49.28 20.28 -9.69
CA GLY A 414 49.28 18.97 -10.33
C GLY A 414 48.46 18.99 -11.59
N THR A 415 49.06 18.56 -12.69
CA THR A 415 48.41 18.53 -14.00
C THR A 415 48.32 17.13 -14.56
N TYR A 416 47.30 16.88 -15.38
CA TYR A 416 47.16 15.62 -16.11
C TYR A 416 48.03 15.65 -17.36
N GLY A 417 48.90 14.65 -17.52
CA GLY A 417 49.87 14.51 -18.62
C GLY A 417 51.03 15.51 -18.61
N GLY A 418 51.06 16.47 -17.68
CA GLY A 418 52.06 17.54 -17.63
C GLY A 418 52.90 17.58 -16.35
N GLY A 419 52.73 16.63 -15.43
CA GLY A 419 53.49 16.57 -14.19
C GLY A 419 53.12 17.65 -13.17
N LEU A 420 54.10 18.03 -12.37
CA LEU A 420 53.96 18.96 -11.25
C LEU A 420 54.55 20.32 -11.60
N ASN A 421 53.80 21.39 -11.38
CA ASN A 421 54.26 22.77 -11.53
C ASN A 421 54.36 23.44 -10.16
N ARG A 422 55.27 24.39 -10.04
CA ARG A 422 55.43 25.26 -8.87
C ARG A 422 55.41 26.72 -9.31
N LEU A 423 54.43 27.47 -8.82
CA LEU A 423 54.29 28.90 -9.02
C LEU A 423 54.78 29.64 -7.75
N LYS A 424 55.88 30.40 -7.87
CA LYS A 424 56.38 31.27 -6.79
C LYS A 424 56.82 32.59 -7.37
N ASN A 425 56.33 33.71 -6.81
CA ASN A 425 56.67 35.07 -7.25
C ASN A 425 56.47 35.28 -8.77
N GLY A 426 55.41 34.71 -9.34
CA GLY A 426 55.10 34.79 -10.77
C GLY A 426 55.95 33.88 -11.69
N ARG A 427 56.90 33.11 -11.13
CA ARG A 427 57.71 32.16 -11.89
C ARG A 427 57.14 30.74 -11.78
N LEU A 428 56.90 30.10 -12.92
CA LEU A 428 56.55 28.69 -13.03
C LEU A 428 57.81 27.84 -13.19
N THR A 429 57.89 26.76 -12.43
CA THR A 429 58.90 25.70 -12.55
C THR A 429 58.20 24.36 -12.68
N HIS A 430 58.62 23.53 -13.63
CA HIS A 430 57.99 22.25 -13.94
C HIS A 430 58.89 21.08 -13.51
N TYR A 431 58.27 20.03 -12.98
CA TYR A 431 58.86 18.75 -12.60
C TYR A 431 58.05 17.61 -13.21
N GLY A 432 58.70 16.74 -13.99
CA GLY A 432 58.05 15.56 -14.57
C GLY A 432 58.86 14.29 -14.38
N THR A 433 58.56 13.28 -15.17
CA THR A 433 59.23 11.96 -15.16
C THR A 433 60.74 12.06 -15.33
N LYS A 434 61.21 12.98 -16.17
CA LYS A 434 62.65 13.29 -16.35
C LYS A 434 63.34 13.79 -15.08
N ASP A 435 62.59 14.34 -14.13
CA ASP A 435 63.07 14.93 -12.88
C ASP A 435 62.95 13.93 -11.70
N GLY A 436 62.44 12.72 -11.95
CA GLY A 436 62.32 11.63 -10.97
C GLY A 436 60.90 11.36 -10.46
N LEU A 437 59.89 12.07 -10.97
CA LEU A 437 58.48 11.75 -10.71
C LEU A 437 58.12 10.41 -11.37
N SER A 438 57.33 9.56 -10.71
CA SER A 438 56.99 8.24 -11.27
C SER A 438 56.03 8.28 -12.47
N ASP A 439 55.21 9.32 -12.59
CA ASP A 439 54.19 9.48 -13.64
C ASP A 439 53.78 10.97 -13.75
N ASP A 440 53.60 11.46 -14.98
CA ASP A 440 53.25 12.86 -15.27
C ASP A 440 51.74 13.16 -15.07
N ASN A 441 50.93 12.20 -14.63
CA ASN A 441 49.53 12.42 -14.27
C ASN A 441 49.38 12.68 -12.77
N VAL A 442 49.62 13.92 -12.34
CA VAL A 442 49.53 14.30 -10.92
C VAL A 442 48.10 14.65 -10.53
N ILE A 443 47.52 13.91 -9.58
CA ILE A 443 46.11 14.03 -9.19
C ILE A 443 45.88 14.36 -7.71
N SER A 444 46.91 14.25 -6.85
CA SER A 444 46.84 14.70 -5.46
C SER A 444 48.18 15.22 -4.96
N ILE A 445 48.14 16.23 -4.08
CA ILE A 445 49.33 16.86 -3.50
C ILE A 445 49.05 17.16 -2.03
N CYS A 446 50.00 16.84 -1.15
CA CYS A 446 49.95 17.18 0.27
C CYS A 446 51.36 17.49 0.77
N GLY A 447 51.59 18.68 1.29
CA GLY A 447 52.79 18.93 2.08
C GLY A 447 52.66 18.35 3.48
N THR A 448 53.79 17.98 4.08
CA THR A 448 53.86 17.49 5.45
C THR A 448 54.72 18.41 6.31
N SER A 449 54.48 18.40 7.62
CA SER A 449 55.18 19.21 8.62
C SER A 449 56.71 19.04 8.65
N ASP A 450 57.24 17.95 8.10
CA ASP A 450 58.68 17.70 7.94
C ASP A 450 59.30 18.42 6.72
N GLY A 451 58.51 19.18 5.96
CA GLY A 451 58.93 19.87 4.75
C GLY A 451 58.91 19.02 3.48
N SER A 452 58.42 17.77 3.54
CA SER A 452 58.20 16.96 2.34
C SER A 452 56.95 17.40 1.58
N LEU A 453 56.99 17.25 0.27
CA LEU A 453 55.81 17.33 -0.59
C LEU A 453 55.48 15.92 -1.09
N TRP A 454 54.32 15.42 -0.72
CA TRP A 454 53.79 14.15 -1.21
C TRP A 454 52.92 14.38 -2.43
N VAL A 455 53.13 13.56 -3.45
CA VAL A 455 52.53 13.71 -4.77
C VAL A 455 51.94 12.35 -5.18
N GLY A 456 50.62 12.31 -5.28
CA GLY A 456 49.88 11.16 -5.77
C GLY A 456 49.65 11.24 -7.27
N THR A 457 49.88 10.12 -7.95
CA THR A 457 49.76 10.03 -9.42
C THR A 457 48.65 9.08 -9.84
N ASN A 458 48.22 9.18 -11.10
CA ASN A 458 47.22 8.30 -11.72
C ASN A 458 47.89 7.15 -12.49
N GLY A 459 48.63 6.29 -11.79
CA GLY A 459 49.27 5.10 -12.40
C GLY A 459 50.68 4.81 -11.88
N GLY A 460 51.40 5.82 -11.40
CA GLY A 460 52.77 5.70 -10.88
C GLY A 460 52.88 5.52 -9.37
N GLY A 461 51.76 5.52 -8.63
CA GLY A 461 51.76 5.43 -7.17
C GLY A 461 52.06 6.76 -6.47
N LEU A 462 52.66 6.66 -5.28
CA LEU A 462 52.90 7.77 -4.37
C LEU A 462 54.35 8.23 -4.45
N ASN A 463 54.60 9.54 -4.55
CA ASN A 463 55.94 10.11 -4.60
C ASN A 463 56.16 11.05 -3.42
N ARG A 464 57.38 11.05 -2.88
CA ARG A 464 57.84 12.04 -1.90
C ARG A 464 58.93 12.89 -2.52
N LEU A 465 58.71 14.20 -2.59
CA LEU A 465 59.72 15.19 -2.89
C LEU A 465 60.27 15.76 -1.57
N TYR A 466 61.53 15.50 -1.28
CA TYR A 466 62.21 16.02 -0.10
C TYR A 466 63.60 16.51 -0.49
N GLN A 467 63.94 17.75 -0.11
CA GLN A 467 65.22 18.39 -0.45
C GLN A 467 65.57 18.32 -1.95
N GLY A 468 64.55 18.46 -2.82
CA GLY A 468 64.73 18.44 -4.27
C GLY A 468 64.87 17.06 -4.91
N LYS A 469 64.75 15.96 -4.14
CA LYS A 469 64.82 14.58 -4.64
C LYS A 469 63.46 13.89 -4.54
N PHE A 470 63.03 13.26 -5.63
CA PHE A 470 61.86 12.38 -5.65
C PHE A 470 62.21 10.96 -5.19
N THR A 471 61.30 10.34 -4.45
CA THR A 471 61.31 8.92 -4.06
C THR A 471 59.92 8.34 -4.28
N ALA A 472 59.81 7.30 -5.11
CA ALA A 472 58.53 6.64 -5.42
C ALA A 472 58.24 5.48 -4.46
N TYR A 473 56.97 5.32 -4.10
CA TYR A 473 56.40 4.25 -3.30
C TYR A 473 55.38 3.53 -4.17
N ASP A 474 55.62 2.24 -4.38
CA ASP A 474 54.84 1.36 -5.26
C ASP A 474 54.53 0.02 -4.55
N GLY A 475 54.13 -0.99 -5.33
CA GLY A 475 53.86 -2.33 -4.81
C GLY A 475 55.03 -2.96 -4.06
N GLN A 476 56.29 -2.62 -4.38
CA GLN A 476 57.46 -3.12 -3.67
C GLN A 476 57.56 -2.54 -2.25
N HIS A 477 56.94 -1.38 -2.03
CA HIS A 477 56.90 -0.67 -0.75
C HIS A 477 55.62 -0.97 0.05
N GLY A 478 54.79 -1.94 -0.40
CA GLY A 478 53.56 -2.33 0.27
C GLY A 478 52.31 -1.55 -0.15
N LEU A 479 52.41 -0.67 -1.15
CA LEU A 479 51.28 0.09 -1.70
C LEU A 479 50.65 -0.70 -2.86
N ALA A 480 49.57 -1.44 -2.60
CA ALA A 480 48.96 -2.31 -3.61
C ALA A 480 48.15 -1.55 -4.69
N GLY A 481 47.94 -0.25 -4.54
CA GLY A 481 47.26 0.61 -5.52
C GLY A 481 48.19 1.69 -6.04
N ASN A 482 48.15 1.95 -7.34
CA ASN A 482 49.01 2.91 -8.03
C ASN A 482 48.30 4.20 -8.48
N ILE A 483 47.00 4.31 -8.18
CA ILE A 483 46.20 5.51 -8.40
C ILE A 483 45.91 6.15 -7.03
N ILE A 484 46.50 7.31 -6.78
CA ILE A 484 46.47 7.98 -5.48
C ILE A 484 45.54 9.20 -5.53
N SER A 485 44.30 8.98 -5.14
CA SER A 485 43.19 9.93 -5.27
C SER A 485 43.16 11.01 -4.19
N SER A 486 43.66 10.73 -2.98
CA SER A 486 43.68 11.72 -1.89
C SER A 486 44.84 11.51 -0.93
N LEU A 487 45.32 12.61 -0.36
CA LEU A 487 46.41 12.67 0.61
C LEU A 487 46.03 13.62 1.75
N HIS A 488 46.27 13.20 3.00
CA HIS A 488 45.98 14.03 4.17
C HIS A 488 46.94 13.72 5.32
N GLN A 489 47.61 14.73 5.88
CA GLN A 489 48.46 14.55 7.07
C GLN A 489 47.60 14.63 8.35
N ASP A 490 47.77 13.69 9.27
CA ASP A 490 47.18 13.77 10.61
C ASP A 490 48.04 14.59 11.58
N GLY A 491 47.46 15.00 12.71
CA GLY A 491 48.14 15.80 13.73
C GLY A 491 49.31 15.09 14.44
N ALA A 492 49.47 13.78 14.25
CA ALA A 492 50.58 12.99 14.77
C ALA A 492 51.68 12.76 13.72
N GLY A 493 51.60 13.42 12.57
CA GLY A 493 52.57 13.36 11.48
C GLY A 493 52.40 12.18 10.52
N GLY A 494 51.38 11.33 10.71
CA GLY A 494 51.06 10.23 9.80
C GLY A 494 50.38 10.74 8.53
N LEU A 495 50.55 10.03 7.41
CA LEU A 495 49.95 10.36 6.13
C LEU A 495 48.85 9.34 5.79
N TRP A 496 47.62 9.82 5.67
CA TRP A 496 46.51 9.06 5.10
C TRP A 496 46.55 9.15 3.59
N VAL A 497 46.46 7.99 2.93
CA VAL A 497 46.57 7.83 1.48
C VAL A 497 45.34 7.09 0.98
N GLY A 498 44.45 7.81 0.31
CA GLY A 498 43.32 7.24 -0.40
C GLY A 498 43.74 6.74 -1.77
N THR A 499 43.21 5.58 -2.17
CA THR A 499 43.51 4.98 -3.47
C THR A 499 42.25 4.67 -4.25
N TYR A 500 42.36 4.66 -5.58
CA TYR A 500 41.29 4.16 -6.44
C TYR A 500 41.38 2.64 -6.54
N GLY A 501 40.65 1.93 -5.67
CA GLY A 501 40.45 0.48 -5.74
C GLY A 501 41.37 -0.38 -4.87
N ALA A 502 42.27 0.21 -4.06
CA ALA A 502 43.09 -0.53 -3.11
C ALA A 502 42.82 -0.18 -1.63
N GLY A 503 41.79 0.63 -1.35
CA GLY A 503 41.39 1.05 -0.01
C GLY A 503 42.16 2.26 0.52
N LEU A 504 42.16 2.41 1.83
CA LEU A 504 42.81 3.48 2.57
C LEU A 504 44.11 2.99 3.21
N TYR A 505 45.19 3.74 3.07
CA TYR A 505 46.44 3.46 3.77
C TYR A 505 46.75 4.54 4.80
N HIS A 506 47.44 4.14 5.86
CA HIS A 506 48.07 5.04 6.83
C HIS A 506 49.57 4.77 6.82
N LEU A 507 50.35 5.74 6.35
CA LEU A 507 51.80 5.72 6.39
C LEU A 507 52.29 6.48 7.62
N LYS A 508 52.90 5.77 8.56
CA LYS A 508 53.47 6.37 9.77
C LYS A 508 54.77 5.65 10.14
N ASP A 509 55.82 6.42 10.42
CA ASP A 509 57.14 5.91 10.80
C ASP A 509 57.70 4.86 9.80
N GLY A 510 57.41 5.04 8.51
CA GLY A 510 57.80 4.13 7.43
C GLY A 510 56.94 2.87 7.29
N GLN A 511 55.94 2.67 8.15
CA GLN A 511 55.00 1.55 8.08
C GLN A 511 53.70 1.94 7.39
N LEU A 512 53.26 1.10 6.45
CA LEU A 512 51.97 1.23 5.74
C LEU A 512 50.94 0.27 6.33
N THR A 513 49.90 0.81 6.94
CA THR A 513 48.72 0.04 7.40
C THR A 513 47.58 0.21 6.41
N ARG A 514 47.01 -0.89 5.92
CA ARG A 514 45.94 -0.89 4.90
C ARG A 514 44.57 -1.23 5.50
N TYR A 515 43.56 -0.49 5.09
CA TYR A 515 42.14 -0.71 5.39
C TYR A 515 41.37 -0.89 4.08
N THR A 516 40.54 -1.92 4.01
CA THR A 516 39.70 -2.26 2.83
C THR A 516 38.25 -2.49 3.26
N LYS A 517 37.37 -2.78 2.30
CA LYS A 517 36.00 -3.24 2.53
C LYS A 517 35.95 -4.45 3.47
N ARG A 518 36.97 -5.32 3.44
CA ARG A 518 37.09 -6.46 4.37
C ARG A 518 37.33 -6.04 5.83
N GLN A 519 37.89 -4.86 6.06
CA GLN A 519 38.09 -4.28 7.40
C GLN A 519 36.96 -3.32 7.80
N GLY A 520 35.91 -3.19 6.99
CA GLY A 520 34.71 -2.41 7.31
C GLY A 520 34.60 -1.06 6.60
N LEU A 521 35.51 -0.70 5.68
CA LEU A 521 35.26 0.43 4.78
C LEU A 521 34.01 0.17 3.93
N ALA A 522 33.32 1.24 3.54
CA ALA A 522 32.18 1.19 2.64
C ALA A 522 32.60 0.70 1.24
N ASP A 523 33.72 1.21 0.72
CA ASP A 523 34.31 0.78 -0.55
C ASP A 523 35.84 0.87 -0.56
N ASP A 524 36.47 0.17 -1.52
CA ASP A 524 37.92 0.21 -1.74
C ASP A 524 38.37 1.37 -2.65
N VAL A 525 37.44 2.09 -3.27
CA VAL A 525 37.69 3.37 -3.93
C VAL A 525 37.54 4.49 -2.90
N VAL A 526 38.63 5.15 -2.54
CA VAL A 526 38.64 6.25 -1.55
C VAL A 526 38.89 7.57 -2.26
N TRP A 527 37.90 8.46 -2.28
CA TRP A 527 38.03 9.76 -2.95
C TRP A 527 38.52 10.88 -2.03
N GLY A 528 38.08 10.86 -0.77
CA GLY A 528 38.39 11.94 0.16
C GLY A 528 38.54 11.44 1.59
N VAL A 529 39.37 12.12 2.35
CA VAL A 529 39.64 11.83 3.76
C VAL A 529 39.55 13.13 4.55
N TYR A 530 38.80 13.09 5.65
CA TYR A 530 38.61 14.22 6.54
C TYR A 530 38.83 13.79 7.99
N LEU A 531 39.82 14.39 8.64
CA LEU A 531 40.07 14.20 10.06
C LEU A 531 39.38 15.32 10.85
N ASP A 532 38.47 14.94 11.73
CA ASP A 532 37.72 15.92 12.50
C ASP A 532 38.45 16.35 13.79
N ALA A 533 37.99 17.43 14.43
CA ALA A 533 38.61 17.97 15.64
C ALA A 533 38.63 17.02 16.86
N ARG A 534 37.90 15.91 16.83
CA ARG A 534 37.92 14.87 17.89
C ARG A 534 38.89 13.73 17.55
N GLY A 535 39.58 13.81 16.41
CA GLY A 535 40.45 12.76 15.90
C GLY A 535 39.69 11.59 15.26
N GLU A 536 38.40 11.75 14.95
CA GLU A 536 37.67 10.73 14.18
C GLU A 536 37.91 10.96 12.68
N LEU A 537 38.17 9.87 11.96
CA LEU A 537 38.44 9.93 10.52
C LEU A 537 37.18 9.59 9.75
N TRP A 538 36.81 10.47 8.83
CA TRP A 538 35.71 10.29 7.89
C TRP A 538 36.28 10.08 6.49
N VAL A 539 35.75 9.08 5.78
CA VAL A 539 36.28 8.63 4.49
C VAL A 539 35.15 8.63 3.48
N ALA A 540 35.27 9.49 2.47
CA ALA A 540 34.38 9.51 1.31
C ALA A 540 34.84 8.41 0.33
N THR A 541 33.96 7.45 0.06
CA THR A 541 34.28 6.30 -0.80
C THR A 541 33.38 6.25 -2.04
N GLY A 542 33.67 5.32 -2.95
CA GLY A 542 32.85 5.09 -4.13
C GLY A 542 31.44 4.53 -3.88
N ASP A 543 31.19 3.96 -2.69
CA ASP A 543 29.93 3.27 -2.32
C ASP A 543 29.61 3.46 -0.82
N GLY A 544 29.73 4.70 -0.32
CA GLY A 544 29.26 5.14 0.99
C GLY A 544 30.26 6.00 1.77
N LEU A 545 29.85 6.39 2.98
CA LEU A 545 30.67 7.10 3.96
C LEU A 545 31.23 6.10 4.97
N SER A 546 32.53 6.14 5.26
CA SER A 546 33.11 5.37 6.37
C SER A 546 33.56 6.28 7.51
N ARG A 547 33.35 5.85 8.75
CA ARG A 547 33.84 6.51 9.97
C ARG A 547 34.76 5.56 10.73
N LEU A 548 36.01 5.95 10.93
CA LEU A 548 36.95 5.28 11.82
C LEU A 548 36.96 6.00 13.17
N LYS A 549 36.46 5.31 14.20
CA LYS A 549 36.34 5.82 15.56
C LYS A 549 36.82 4.75 16.54
N ASN A 550 37.78 5.09 17.38
CA ASN A 550 38.36 4.17 18.38
C ASN A 550 38.83 2.83 17.77
N GLY A 551 39.45 2.86 16.59
CA GLY A 551 39.92 1.66 15.88
C GLY A 551 38.83 0.85 15.17
N LYS A 552 37.55 1.23 15.28
CA LYS A 552 36.43 0.58 14.59
C LYS A 552 36.03 1.39 13.35
N ILE A 553 35.93 0.71 12.20
CA ILE A 553 35.38 1.29 10.96
C ILE A 553 33.90 0.92 10.88
N THR A 554 33.05 1.91 10.63
CA THR A 554 31.61 1.74 10.37
C THR A 554 31.28 2.42 9.05
N ALA A 555 30.60 1.69 8.16
CA ALA A 555 30.14 2.18 6.86
C ALA A 555 28.67 2.59 6.93
N TYR A 556 28.32 3.67 6.24
CA TYR A 556 26.95 4.15 6.06
C TYR A 556 26.69 4.32 4.56
N THR A 557 25.52 3.88 4.12
CA THR A 557 25.05 3.94 2.73
C THR A 557 23.63 4.49 2.67
N SER A 558 23.06 4.56 1.48
CA SER A 558 21.64 4.87 1.23
C SER A 558 20.69 3.94 1.99
N ARG A 559 21.13 2.71 2.33
CA ARG A 559 20.37 1.78 3.18
C ARG A 559 20.18 2.29 4.60
N GLU A 560 21.16 3.03 5.12
CA GLU A 560 21.11 3.66 6.44
C GLU A 560 20.52 5.08 6.39
N GLY A 561 20.21 5.59 5.20
CA GLY A 561 19.58 6.91 4.99
C GLY A 561 20.50 7.99 4.44
N LEU A 562 21.72 7.66 3.97
CA LEU A 562 22.50 8.62 3.19
C LEU A 562 21.77 9.01 1.89
N TRP A 563 22.03 10.23 1.42
CA TRP A 563 21.41 10.76 0.21
C TRP A 563 21.97 10.15 -1.08
N ASP A 564 23.28 9.95 -1.13
CA ASP A 564 24.00 9.32 -2.24
C ASP A 564 25.17 8.52 -1.68
N ASP A 565 25.57 7.47 -2.41
CA ASP A 565 26.64 6.55 -2.00
C ASP A 565 27.99 6.90 -2.63
N ARG A 566 28.01 7.57 -3.78
CA ARG A 566 29.26 7.95 -4.45
C ARG A 566 29.73 9.31 -3.99
N LEU A 567 30.70 9.34 -3.08
CA LEU A 567 31.16 10.55 -2.39
C LEU A 567 32.54 11.01 -2.87
N TYR A 568 32.77 12.32 -2.93
CA TYR A 568 34.04 12.90 -3.38
C TYR A 568 34.82 13.65 -2.29
N GLN A 569 34.15 14.56 -1.57
CA GLN A 569 34.79 15.40 -0.55
C GLN A 569 33.90 15.57 0.67
N ILE A 570 34.54 15.74 1.83
CA ILE A 570 33.88 16.04 3.11
C ILE A 570 34.44 17.37 3.62
N LEU A 571 33.56 18.33 3.91
CA LEU A 571 33.91 19.61 4.55
C LEU A 571 33.07 19.81 5.82
N GLU A 572 33.65 20.43 6.85
CA GLU A 572 32.91 20.80 8.07
C GLU A 572 32.62 22.30 8.12
N ASP A 573 31.35 22.68 8.23
CA ASP A 573 30.93 24.07 8.43
C ASP A 573 31.27 24.59 9.86
N ASN A 574 31.08 25.88 10.11
CA ASN A 574 31.38 26.48 11.43
C ASN A 574 30.47 25.97 12.56
N SER A 575 29.34 25.35 12.23
CA SER A 575 28.36 24.79 13.18
C SER A 575 28.58 23.30 13.47
N GLY A 576 29.61 22.68 12.88
CA GLY A 576 29.91 21.25 13.02
C GLY A 576 29.08 20.33 12.11
N GLY A 577 28.44 20.88 11.07
CA GLY A 577 27.77 20.12 10.03
C GLY A 577 28.77 19.60 9.00
N LEU A 578 28.67 18.32 8.65
CA LEU A 578 29.46 17.69 7.60
C LEU A 578 28.73 17.81 6.27
N TRP A 579 29.40 18.39 5.29
CA TRP A 579 28.94 18.58 3.93
C TRP A 579 29.68 17.64 3.00
N LEU A 580 28.92 16.84 2.25
CA LEU A 580 29.43 15.81 1.38
C LEU A 580 29.05 16.14 -0.06
N SER A 581 30.05 16.24 -0.93
CA SER A 581 29.83 16.29 -2.38
C SER A 581 29.71 14.86 -2.93
N SER A 582 28.80 14.68 -3.88
CA SER A 582 28.44 13.36 -4.40
C SER A 582 28.15 13.38 -5.89
N SER A 583 27.90 12.21 -6.47
CA SER A 583 27.46 12.11 -7.87
C SER A 583 26.06 12.68 -8.09
N ASN A 584 25.26 12.80 -7.04
CA ASN A 584 23.89 13.31 -7.08
C ASN A 584 23.67 14.53 -6.15
N GLY A 585 24.55 15.52 -6.26
CA GLY A 585 24.47 16.81 -5.57
C GLY A 585 25.37 16.89 -4.35
N ILE A 586 25.06 17.86 -3.48
CA ILE A 586 25.74 18.08 -2.21
C ILE A 586 24.74 17.82 -1.10
N PHE A 587 25.11 17.14 -0.02
CA PHE A 587 24.22 16.98 1.12
C PHE A 587 24.92 17.20 2.44
N ARG A 588 24.15 17.63 3.43
CA ARG A 588 24.60 17.92 4.79
C ARG A 588 24.05 16.86 5.75
N ILE A 589 24.92 16.37 6.61
CA ILE A 589 24.59 15.59 7.80
C ILE A 589 25.23 16.26 9.02
N THR A 590 24.69 16.03 10.21
CA THR A 590 25.36 16.39 11.46
C THR A 590 25.98 15.16 12.10
N ARG A 591 27.03 15.36 12.90
CA ARG A 591 27.58 14.25 13.71
C ARG A 591 26.53 13.63 14.63
N LYS A 592 25.57 14.44 15.10
CA LYS A 592 24.44 13.99 15.91
C LYS A 592 23.55 13.01 15.13
N ASP A 593 23.29 13.26 13.84
CA ASP A 593 22.47 12.35 13.02
C ASP A 593 23.09 10.95 12.95
N VAL A 594 24.42 10.88 12.78
CA VAL A 594 25.17 9.61 12.75
C VAL A 594 25.26 8.97 14.14
N ASP A 595 25.56 9.76 15.18
CA ASP A 595 25.64 9.25 16.56
C ASP A 595 24.28 8.74 17.08
N ASP A 596 23.18 9.40 16.74
CA ASP A 596 21.82 9.01 17.12
C ASP A 596 21.40 7.73 16.35
N PHE A 597 21.79 7.59 15.08
CA PHE A 597 21.61 6.36 14.32
C PHE A 597 22.42 5.19 14.91
N ASP A 598 23.71 5.39 15.21
CA ASP A 598 24.58 4.39 15.85
C ASP A 598 24.00 3.88 17.19
N LYS A 599 23.37 4.78 17.94
CA LYS A 599 22.69 4.49 19.23
C LYS A 599 21.26 3.97 19.06
N ARG A 600 20.76 3.85 17.84
CA ARG A 600 19.38 3.45 17.50
C ARG A 600 18.30 4.36 18.10
N VAL A 601 18.63 5.64 18.27
CA VAL A 601 17.66 6.69 18.64
C VAL A 601 16.80 7.04 17.43
N THR A 602 17.39 7.05 16.24
CA THR A 602 16.70 7.14 14.95
C THR A 602 16.87 5.84 14.16
N HIS A 603 15.96 5.60 13.21
CA HIS A 603 16.02 4.42 12.32
C HIS A 603 16.76 4.69 10.99
N SER A 604 17.06 5.95 10.69
CA SER A 604 17.79 6.39 9.50
C SER A 604 18.56 7.69 9.78
N ILE A 605 19.62 7.92 9.02
CA ILE A 605 20.38 9.18 9.01
C ILE A 605 19.54 10.24 8.28
N SER A 606 19.41 11.42 8.89
CA SER A 606 18.70 12.54 8.27
C SER A 606 19.67 13.37 7.42
N CYS A 607 19.39 13.48 6.12
CA CYS A 607 20.20 14.25 5.18
C CYS A 607 19.44 15.49 4.68
N GLN A 608 20.15 16.59 4.48
CA GLN A 608 19.64 17.77 3.77
C GLN A 608 20.39 17.89 2.44
N ALA A 609 19.69 17.63 1.33
CA ALA A 609 20.30 17.58 0.00
C ALA A 609 20.04 18.84 -0.83
N TYR A 610 21.06 19.21 -1.59
CA TYR A 610 21.17 20.38 -2.45
C TYR A 610 21.56 19.93 -3.86
N GLY A 611 20.79 20.35 -4.86
CA GLY A 611 20.96 19.98 -6.26
C GLY A 611 20.52 21.09 -7.21
N THR A 612 20.13 20.73 -8.43
CA THR A 612 19.65 21.67 -9.46
C THR A 612 18.45 22.50 -8.99
N ALA A 613 17.54 21.89 -8.23
CA ALA A 613 16.42 22.55 -7.56
C ALA A 613 16.86 23.74 -6.68
N ASP A 614 18.07 23.68 -6.10
CA ASP A 614 18.61 24.66 -5.16
C ASP A 614 19.60 25.64 -5.80
N GLY A 615 19.79 25.57 -7.12
CA GLY A 615 20.65 26.49 -7.88
C GLY A 615 21.93 25.87 -8.44
N MET A 616 22.17 24.57 -8.28
CA MET A 616 23.31 23.93 -8.96
C MET A 616 23.09 23.85 -10.48
N PRO A 617 24.10 24.10 -11.32
CA PRO A 617 23.96 23.93 -12.77
C PRO A 617 23.88 22.46 -13.21
N THR A 618 24.37 21.55 -12.37
CA THR A 618 24.30 20.09 -12.50
C THR A 618 24.31 19.47 -11.10
N ASN A 619 23.73 18.28 -10.93
CA ASN A 619 23.88 17.52 -9.68
C ASN A 619 25.28 16.89 -9.58
N GLU A 620 25.93 16.62 -10.70
CA GLU A 620 27.20 15.90 -10.73
C GLU A 620 28.36 16.76 -10.19
N CYS A 621 28.81 16.45 -8.97
CA CYS A 621 30.05 16.99 -8.43
C CYS A 621 31.25 16.26 -9.05
N ASN A 622 32.41 16.92 -9.06
CA ASN A 622 33.67 16.36 -9.55
C ASN A 622 34.65 16.06 -8.42
N GLY A 623 35.71 15.30 -8.72
CA GLY A 623 36.63 14.74 -7.73
C GLY A 623 38.14 14.97 -7.97
N GLY A 624 38.63 16.21 -7.95
CA GLY A 624 40.08 16.50 -7.88
C GLY A 624 40.61 16.56 -6.44
N SER A 625 41.84 17.05 -6.23
CA SER A 625 42.42 17.16 -4.88
C SER A 625 42.97 18.56 -4.60
N PRO A 626 42.32 19.38 -3.76
CA PRO A 626 41.08 19.11 -3.01
C PRO A 626 39.80 19.26 -3.84
N ALA A 627 38.88 18.29 -3.77
CA ALA A 627 37.54 18.32 -4.40
C ALA A 627 36.51 19.17 -3.62
N GLY A 628 36.97 20.25 -3.00
CA GLY A 628 36.16 21.15 -2.21
C GLY A 628 37.01 21.92 -1.22
N TRP A 629 36.62 23.16 -0.93
CA TRP A 629 37.36 24.05 -0.05
C TRP A 629 36.42 24.87 0.84
N LYS A 630 36.74 24.97 2.13
CA LYS A 630 36.10 25.92 3.05
C LYS A 630 36.96 27.17 3.14
N THR A 631 36.43 28.30 2.69
CA THR A 631 37.13 29.58 2.78
C THR A 631 37.11 30.10 4.22
N ARG A 632 38.05 31.00 4.53
CA ARG A 632 38.20 31.58 5.89
C ARG A 632 36.95 32.32 6.39
N ASP A 633 36.10 32.79 5.48
CA ASP A 633 34.81 33.42 5.80
C ASP A 633 33.67 32.40 6.00
N GLY A 634 33.98 31.09 6.03
CA GLY A 634 33.03 30.03 6.35
C GLY A 634 32.26 29.45 5.15
N LYS A 635 32.40 30.04 3.95
CA LYS A 635 31.73 29.54 2.75
C LYS A 635 32.37 28.24 2.25
N LEU A 636 31.55 27.38 1.70
CA LEU A 636 31.94 26.09 1.16
C LEU A 636 31.89 26.14 -0.35
N TRP A 637 32.98 25.76 -1.00
CA TRP A 637 33.10 25.72 -2.45
C TRP A 637 33.28 24.28 -2.91
N PHE A 638 32.54 23.87 -3.94
CA PHE A 638 32.58 22.53 -4.49
C PHE A 638 32.72 22.56 -6.02
N PRO A 639 33.62 21.74 -6.60
CA PRO A 639 33.74 21.60 -8.04
C PRO A 639 32.60 20.73 -8.60
N THR A 640 32.14 21.07 -9.80
CA THR A 640 31.09 20.30 -10.51
C THR A 640 31.47 20.08 -11.96
N GLY A 641 30.71 19.23 -12.65
CA GLY A 641 30.81 19.10 -14.11
C GLY A 641 30.37 20.34 -14.90
N LYS A 642 29.73 21.32 -14.26
CA LYS A 642 29.25 22.57 -14.88
C LYS A 642 29.50 23.81 -14.01
N GLY A 643 30.75 24.04 -13.67
CA GLY A 643 31.29 25.19 -12.95
C GLY A 643 31.72 24.83 -11.53
N VAL A 644 31.97 25.87 -10.74
CA VAL A 644 32.16 25.74 -9.28
C VAL A 644 30.93 26.31 -8.59
N VAL A 645 30.51 25.68 -7.49
CA VAL A 645 29.40 26.16 -6.70
C VAL A 645 29.85 26.57 -5.31
N MET A 646 29.25 27.64 -4.80
CA MET A 646 29.45 28.15 -3.45
C MET A 646 28.17 28.04 -2.63
N ILE A 647 28.30 27.50 -1.43
CA ILE A 647 27.26 27.45 -0.41
C ILE A 647 27.75 28.27 0.77
N ASP A 648 26.90 29.17 1.26
CA ASP A 648 27.11 29.88 2.52
C ASP A 648 26.19 29.26 3.58
N PRO A 649 26.69 28.35 4.43
CA PRO A 649 25.86 27.63 5.41
C PRO A 649 25.10 28.56 6.36
N GLU A 650 25.65 29.74 6.67
CA GLU A 650 25.08 30.69 7.60
C GLU A 650 24.00 31.58 6.94
N ALA A 651 24.03 31.71 5.60
CA ALA A 651 23.08 32.52 4.83
C ALA A 651 21.91 31.73 4.19
N ILE A 652 21.78 30.43 4.46
CA ILE A 652 20.68 29.60 3.92
C ILE A 652 19.33 30.09 4.46
N LYS A 653 18.50 30.63 3.56
CA LYS A 653 17.12 31.04 3.88
C LYS A 653 16.18 29.84 3.83
N ILE A 654 15.38 29.71 4.89
CA ILE A 654 14.29 28.74 4.99
C ILE A 654 13.03 29.37 4.40
N ASN A 655 12.27 28.63 3.58
CA ASN A 655 10.91 28.96 3.16
C ASN A 655 9.93 28.77 4.33
N PRO A 656 9.45 29.85 4.97
CA PRO A 656 8.56 29.75 6.12
C PRO A 656 7.10 29.57 5.69
N LEU A 657 6.78 29.65 4.39
CA LEU A 657 5.42 29.61 3.89
C LEU A 657 4.94 28.15 3.79
N PRO A 658 3.96 27.73 4.61
CA PRO A 658 3.34 26.43 4.44
C PRO A 658 2.58 26.41 3.11
N PRO A 659 2.61 25.31 2.36
CA PRO A 659 1.92 25.26 1.08
C PRO A 659 0.40 25.14 1.30
N THR A 660 -0.39 25.82 0.45
CA THR A 660 -1.84 25.58 0.41
C THR A 660 -2.11 24.23 -0.23
N VAL A 661 -2.77 23.33 0.49
CA VAL A 661 -3.11 21.99 0.01
C VAL A 661 -4.55 21.97 -0.52
N ILE A 662 -4.75 21.44 -1.72
CA ILE A 662 -6.04 21.43 -2.41
C ILE A 662 -6.32 20.02 -2.92
N ILE A 663 -7.55 19.54 -2.70
CA ILE A 663 -8.07 18.33 -3.34
C ILE A 663 -8.69 18.76 -4.66
N GLU A 664 -8.06 18.41 -5.77
CA GLU A 664 -8.43 18.88 -7.10
C GLU A 664 -9.58 18.08 -7.69
N ALA A 665 -9.57 16.77 -7.49
CA ALA A 665 -10.62 15.88 -7.96
C ALA A 665 -10.83 14.70 -7.00
N VAL A 666 -12.08 14.25 -6.93
CA VAL A 666 -12.46 13.01 -6.26
C VAL A 666 -13.21 12.15 -7.26
N LYS A 667 -12.78 10.91 -7.45
CA LYS A 667 -13.49 9.91 -8.27
C LYS A 667 -13.90 8.74 -7.38
N ILE A 668 -15.15 8.33 -7.49
CA ILE A 668 -15.69 7.14 -6.79
C ILE A 668 -16.33 6.26 -7.85
N ASP A 669 -15.79 5.04 -8.01
CA ASP A 669 -16.15 4.10 -9.08
C ASP A 669 -16.19 4.78 -10.46
N ASP A 670 -15.07 5.43 -10.83
CA ASP A 670 -14.86 6.21 -12.07
C ASP A 670 -15.77 7.44 -12.27
N LYS A 671 -16.62 7.78 -11.29
CA LYS A 671 -17.47 8.97 -11.36
C LYS A 671 -16.86 10.13 -10.59
N SER A 672 -16.61 11.25 -11.27
CA SER A 672 -16.14 12.48 -10.66
C SER A 672 -17.20 13.09 -9.73
N ILE A 673 -16.78 13.40 -8.51
CA ILE A 673 -17.58 14.02 -7.46
C ILE A 673 -17.01 15.42 -7.17
N ASN A 674 -17.89 16.37 -6.83
CA ASN A 674 -17.45 17.70 -6.42
C ASN A 674 -16.77 17.63 -5.04
N ALA A 675 -15.46 17.88 -5.02
CA ALA A 675 -14.61 17.81 -3.83
C ALA A 675 -14.93 18.85 -2.73
N GLN A 676 -15.82 19.82 -2.99
CA GLN A 676 -16.21 20.87 -2.04
C GLN A 676 -17.51 20.57 -1.29
N LYS A 677 -18.24 19.50 -1.66
CA LYS A 677 -19.54 19.17 -1.06
C LYS A 677 -19.51 17.78 -0.45
N TYR A 678 -20.20 17.61 0.68
CA TYR A 678 -20.45 16.26 1.23
C TYR A 678 -21.16 15.40 0.18
N ALA A 679 -20.68 14.17 0.00
CA ALA A 679 -21.25 13.24 -0.97
C ALA A 679 -21.84 12.01 -0.28
N ASP A 680 -23.12 11.74 -0.56
CA ASP A 680 -23.76 10.47 -0.22
C ASP A 680 -23.82 9.61 -1.48
N VAL A 681 -23.05 8.53 -1.49
CA VAL A 681 -22.73 7.77 -2.71
C VAL A 681 -23.50 6.45 -2.71
N PRO A 682 -24.24 6.13 -3.79
CA PRO A 682 -24.93 4.86 -3.93
C PRO A 682 -23.99 3.64 -3.83
N PRO A 683 -24.52 2.44 -3.59
CA PRO A 683 -23.71 1.22 -3.51
C PRO A 683 -22.93 0.97 -4.81
N GLY A 684 -21.65 0.62 -4.66
CA GLY A 684 -20.73 0.44 -5.77
C GLY A 684 -19.51 -0.42 -5.40
N ARG A 685 -18.43 -0.37 -6.19
CA ARG A 685 -17.26 -1.26 -6.01
C ARG A 685 -16.35 -0.83 -4.86
N GLY A 686 -16.43 0.43 -4.45
CA GLY A 686 -15.58 0.99 -3.41
C GLY A 686 -14.18 1.31 -3.93
N GLU A 687 -14.07 1.70 -5.20
CA GLU A 687 -12.85 2.23 -5.81
C GLU A 687 -12.84 3.75 -5.65
N LEU A 688 -11.81 4.28 -4.99
CA LEU A 688 -11.70 5.71 -4.65
C LEU A 688 -10.37 6.25 -5.15
N THR A 689 -10.43 7.36 -5.88
CA THR A 689 -9.26 8.13 -6.31
C THR A 689 -9.37 9.56 -5.84
N PHE A 690 -8.31 10.04 -5.19
CA PHE A 690 -8.18 11.42 -4.74
C PHE A 690 -6.97 12.05 -5.43
N GLU A 691 -7.22 13.05 -6.26
CA GLU A 691 -6.17 13.87 -6.87
C GLU A 691 -6.00 15.13 -6.03
N PHE A 692 -4.78 15.45 -5.62
CA PHE A 692 -4.50 16.58 -4.75
C PHE A 692 -3.18 17.26 -5.11
N THR A 693 -3.05 18.51 -4.71
CA THR A 693 -1.88 19.33 -4.98
C THR A 693 -1.52 20.15 -3.75
N ALA A 694 -0.28 20.65 -3.70
CA ALA A 694 0.13 21.65 -2.73
C ALA A 694 0.92 22.75 -3.45
N LEU A 695 0.51 24.00 -3.19
CA LEU A 695 0.97 25.17 -3.89
C LEU A 695 2.21 25.74 -3.20
N SER A 696 3.37 25.23 -3.62
CA SER A 696 4.70 25.80 -3.36
C SER A 696 5.50 25.69 -4.64
N PHE A 697 6.06 26.82 -5.06
CA PHE A 697 6.63 27.01 -6.37
C PHE A 697 8.16 27.05 -6.33
N LEU A 698 8.84 27.35 -5.23
CA LEU A 698 10.31 27.38 -5.22
C LEU A 698 10.96 26.06 -5.68
N ALA A 699 10.48 24.94 -5.14
CA ALA A 699 10.90 23.59 -5.53
C ALA A 699 9.69 22.62 -5.41
N PRO A 700 8.71 22.68 -6.35
CA PRO A 700 7.48 21.88 -6.33
C PRO A 700 7.74 20.37 -6.33
N GLU A 701 8.88 19.92 -6.86
CA GLU A 701 9.38 18.55 -6.87
C GLU A 701 9.82 18.07 -5.49
N LYS A 702 10.20 18.98 -4.58
CA LYS A 702 10.56 18.68 -3.18
C LYS A 702 9.36 18.72 -2.23
N VAL A 703 8.16 18.97 -2.75
CA VAL A 703 6.93 18.94 -1.94
C VAL A 703 6.64 17.52 -1.49
N ARG A 704 6.42 17.36 -0.18
CA ARG A 704 6.03 16.07 0.42
C ARG A 704 4.61 16.14 0.90
N PHE A 705 3.91 15.02 0.81
CA PHE A 705 2.55 14.86 1.27
C PHE A 705 2.47 13.82 2.38
N LYS A 706 1.49 13.98 3.25
CA LYS A 706 0.96 12.88 4.05
C LYS A 706 -0.54 12.86 3.89
N TYR A 707 -1.11 11.68 3.73
CA TYR A 707 -2.55 11.51 3.55
C TYR A 707 -3.08 10.34 4.37
N LYS A 708 -4.39 10.34 4.61
CA LYS A 708 -5.11 9.30 5.36
C LYS A 708 -6.57 9.26 4.93
N LEU A 709 -7.13 8.07 4.74
CA LEU A 709 -8.56 7.84 4.68
C LEU A 709 -9.09 7.45 6.07
N GLU A 710 -9.65 8.42 6.80
CA GLU A 710 -10.27 8.15 8.10
C GLU A 710 -11.44 7.19 7.94
N GLY A 711 -11.45 6.13 8.77
CA GLY A 711 -12.37 4.99 8.64
C GLY A 711 -11.78 3.77 7.94
N PHE A 712 -10.57 3.88 7.35
CA PHE A 712 -9.86 2.78 6.71
C PHE A 712 -8.40 2.69 7.17
N ASP A 713 -7.65 3.80 7.11
CA ASP A 713 -6.23 3.82 7.49
C ASP A 713 -6.05 3.93 9.02
N PRO A 714 -5.12 3.15 9.63
CA PRO A 714 -4.77 3.31 11.04
C PRO A 714 -3.98 4.60 11.29
N ASP A 715 -3.00 4.91 10.43
CA ASP A 715 -2.08 6.05 10.55
C ASP A 715 -1.88 6.80 9.23
N TRP A 716 -1.17 7.94 9.29
CA TRP A 716 -0.81 8.72 8.10
C TRP A 716 0.15 7.95 7.20
N ARG A 717 -0.09 7.98 5.89
CA ARG A 717 0.84 7.52 4.86
C ARG A 717 1.64 8.70 4.34
N VAL A 718 2.96 8.56 4.18
CA VAL A 718 3.84 9.60 3.62
C VAL A 718 4.10 9.30 2.15
N ALA A 719 4.03 10.32 1.31
CA ALA A 719 4.38 10.23 -0.09
C ALA A 719 5.18 11.46 -0.54
N THR A 720 6.25 11.24 -1.30
CA THR A 720 7.04 12.30 -1.92
C THR A 720 6.72 12.34 -3.41
N GLY A 721 6.38 13.51 -3.95
CA GLY A 721 6.08 13.69 -5.38
C GLY A 721 4.74 13.10 -5.87
N LEU A 722 4.15 12.12 -5.16
CA LEU A 722 2.83 11.56 -5.52
C LEU A 722 1.70 12.55 -5.17
N ARG A 723 0.91 12.90 -6.18
CA ARG A 723 -0.22 13.86 -6.12
C ARG A 723 -1.59 13.18 -6.29
N GLU A 724 -1.63 11.88 -5.98
CA GLU A 724 -2.80 11.02 -6.10
C GLU A 724 -2.79 9.96 -4.98
N ALA A 725 -3.96 9.60 -4.47
CA ALA A 725 -4.14 8.46 -3.59
C ALA A 725 -5.28 7.58 -4.09
N HIS A 726 -5.01 6.27 -4.18
CA HIS A 726 -5.94 5.27 -4.70
C HIS A 726 -6.27 4.23 -3.62
N TYR A 727 -7.56 3.94 -3.44
CA TYR A 727 -8.08 2.94 -2.53
C TYR A 727 -9.04 2.00 -3.27
N THR A 728 -9.01 0.73 -2.94
CA THR A 728 -9.89 -0.29 -3.54
C THR A 728 -10.61 -1.09 -2.46
N ASN A 729 -11.74 -1.68 -2.84
CA ASN A 729 -12.52 -2.59 -2.00
C ASN A 729 -12.94 -1.97 -0.64
N ILE A 730 -13.29 -0.68 -0.67
CA ILE A 730 -13.76 0.04 0.52
C ILE A 730 -15.23 -0.30 0.79
N GLY A 731 -15.50 -0.81 1.98
CA GLY A 731 -16.85 -1.19 2.41
C GLY A 731 -17.79 0.02 2.62
N PRO A 732 -19.09 -0.23 2.85
CA PRO A 732 -20.03 0.83 3.18
C PRO A 732 -19.72 1.46 4.54
N GLY A 733 -19.81 2.78 4.63
CA GLY A 733 -19.40 3.52 5.82
C GLY A 733 -19.28 5.02 5.58
N GLY A 734 -19.06 5.78 6.66
CA GLY A 734 -18.71 7.19 6.58
C GLY A 734 -17.19 7.36 6.60
N TYR A 735 -16.66 8.13 5.66
CA TYR A 735 -15.23 8.30 5.47
C TYR A 735 -14.85 9.78 5.36
N ALA A 736 -13.61 10.10 5.73
CA ALA A 736 -13.01 11.40 5.47
C ALA A 736 -11.59 11.23 4.92
N PHE A 737 -11.38 11.63 3.67
CA PHE A 737 -10.03 11.75 3.14
C PHE A 737 -9.39 13.02 3.71
N ARG A 738 -8.13 12.93 4.14
CA ARG A 738 -7.34 14.04 4.65
C ARG A 738 -5.96 14.04 4.01
N VAL A 739 -5.48 15.22 3.65
CA VAL A 739 -4.15 15.40 3.09
C VAL A 739 -3.50 16.67 3.61
N MET A 740 -2.19 16.57 3.89
CA MET A 740 -1.31 17.65 4.31
C MET A 740 -0.10 17.69 3.40
N GLY A 741 0.49 18.87 3.26
CA GLY A 741 1.60 19.16 2.38
C GLY A 741 2.71 19.85 3.15
N CYS A 742 3.93 19.58 2.72
CA CYS A 742 5.18 20.08 3.26
C CYS A 742 5.95 20.74 2.12
N ASN A 743 6.40 21.98 2.32
CA ASN A 743 7.27 22.63 1.34
C ASN A 743 8.68 21.99 1.33
N ASN A 744 9.54 22.53 0.48
CA ASN A 744 10.94 22.12 0.29
C ASN A 744 11.82 22.24 1.55
N ASP A 745 11.35 22.95 2.59
CA ASP A 745 12.06 23.25 3.82
C ASP A 745 11.55 22.50 5.05
N GLY A 746 10.60 21.57 4.87
CA GLY A 746 10.05 20.84 6.02
C GLY A 746 8.87 21.52 6.70
N VAL A 747 8.39 22.66 6.17
CA VAL A 747 7.26 23.39 6.77
C VAL A 747 5.94 22.78 6.29
N TRP A 748 5.23 22.15 7.21
CA TRP A 748 3.92 21.55 6.98
C TRP A 748 2.79 22.58 7.15
N ASN A 749 1.74 22.45 6.34
CA ASN A 749 0.48 23.13 6.64
C ASN A 749 -0.13 22.63 7.95
N GLN A 750 -0.87 23.47 8.67
CA GLN A 750 -1.43 23.11 9.99
C GLN A 750 -2.79 22.41 9.89
N THR A 751 -3.63 22.84 8.95
CA THR A 751 -4.97 22.31 8.75
C THR A 751 -5.01 21.42 7.50
N PRO A 752 -5.33 20.12 7.60
CA PRO A 752 -5.44 19.25 6.44
C PRO A 752 -6.58 19.70 5.52
N ALA A 753 -6.37 19.59 4.22
CA ALA A 753 -7.49 19.58 3.28
C ALA A 753 -8.27 18.29 3.49
N SER A 754 -9.60 18.37 3.47
CA SER A 754 -10.45 17.22 3.79
C SER A 754 -11.69 17.15 2.90
N PHE A 755 -12.04 15.92 2.52
CA PHE A 755 -13.27 15.60 1.81
C PHE A 755 -14.03 14.50 2.56
N LYS A 756 -15.30 14.75 2.89
CA LYS A 756 -16.16 13.84 3.65
C LYS A 756 -17.23 13.23 2.75
N PHE A 757 -17.42 11.92 2.84
CA PHE A 757 -18.40 11.20 2.05
C PHE A 757 -18.91 9.96 2.79
N ARG A 758 -20.00 9.37 2.29
CA ARG A 758 -20.57 8.12 2.79
C ARG A 758 -20.82 7.16 1.63
N LEU A 759 -20.36 5.93 1.77
CA LEU A 759 -20.68 4.83 0.86
C LEU A 759 -21.90 4.07 1.39
N GLN A 760 -22.99 4.03 0.63
CA GLN A 760 -24.19 3.31 1.02
C GLN A 760 -24.01 1.79 0.86
N PRO A 761 -24.57 0.97 1.78
CA PRO A 761 -24.52 -0.49 1.67
C PRO A 761 -25.37 -1.00 0.52
N HIS A 762 -24.91 -2.05 -0.16
CA HIS A 762 -25.78 -2.84 -1.04
C HIS A 762 -26.97 -3.40 -0.24
N PHE A 763 -28.08 -3.71 -0.90
CA PHE A 763 -29.26 -4.24 -0.21
C PHE A 763 -28.93 -5.49 0.64
N TYR A 764 -28.03 -6.36 0.17
CA TYR A 764 -27.61 -7.57 0.89
C TYR A 764 -26.62 -7.31 2.05
N GLN A 765 -26.08 -6.10 2.16
CA GLN A 765 -25.22 -5.65 3.26
C GLN A 765 -26.02 -4.93 4.36
N THR A 766 -27.34 -4.84 4.23
CA THR A 766 -28.20 -4.17 5.21
C THR A 766 -28.62 -5.11 6.33
N TYR A 767 -28.87 -4.55 7.52
CA TYR A 767 -29.31 -5.33 8.70
C TYR A 767 -30.64 -6.07 8.47
N TRP A 768 -31.58 -5.49 7.72
CA TRP A 768 -32.86 -6.16 7.45
C TRP A 768 -32.70 -7.36 6.52
N PHE A 769 -31.76 -7.32 5.57
CA PHE A 769 -31.49 -8.46 4.71
C PHE A 769 -30.88 -9.61 5.52
N PHE A 770 -29.94 -9.34 6.42
CA PHE A 770 -29.46 -10.35 7.37
C PHE A 770 -30.60 -10.90 8.25
N GLY A 771 -31.54 -10.03 8.65
CA GLY A 771 -32.77 -10.44 9.33
C GLY A 771 -33.63 -11.41 8.50
N LEU A 772 -33.79 -11.15 7.19
CA LEU A 772 -34.49 -12.05 6.27
C LEU A 772 -33.75 -13.36 6.05
N CYS A 773 -32.42 -13.34 5.91
CA CYS A 773 -31.61 -14.56 5.83
C CYS A 773 -31.75 -15.40 7.11
N GLY A 774 -31.72 -14.76 8.28
CA GLY A 774 -31.98 -15.41 9.56
C GLY A 774 -33.38 -16.02 9.62
N MET A 775 -34.40 -15.28 9.17
CA MET A 775 -35.78 -15.79 9.08
C MET A 775 -35.90 -16.96 8.12
N ALA A 776 -35.27 -16.88 6.95
CA ALA A 776 -35.22 -17.98 5.98
C ALA A 776 -34.52 -19.21 6.55
N ALA A 777 -33.42 -19.03 7.30
CA ALA A 777 -32.73 -20.11 8.00
C ALA A 777 -33.62 -20.76 9.08
N VAL A 778 -34.41 -19.96 9.82
CA VAL A 778 -35.40 -20.47 10.77
C VAL A 778 -36.52 -21.23 10.06
N VAL A 779 -37.04 -20.72 8.95
CA VAL A 779 -38.09 -21.38 8.16
C VAL A 779 -37.56 -22.68 7.53
N LEU A 780 -36.35 -22.68 6.98
CA LEU A 780 -35.70 -23.87 6.45
C LEU A 780 -35.39 -24.86 7.56
N GLY A 781 -34.94 -24.40 8.73
CA GLY A 781 -34.73 -25.22 9.92
C GLY A 781 -36.04 -25.84 10.42
N ALA A 782 -37.12 -25.06 10.49
CA ALA A 782 -38.45 -25.54 10.85
C ALA A 782 -39.03 -26.48 9.79
N GLY A 783 -38.76 -26.23 8.50
CA GLY A 783 -39.12 -27.08 7.38
C GLY A 783 -38.36 -28.41 7.40
N ALA A 784 -37.05 -28.38 7.62
CA ALA A 784 -36.20 -29.55 7.82
C ALA A 784 -36.61 -30.32 9.07
N TYR A 785 -36.94 -29.63 10.17
CA TYR A 785 -37.50 -30.24 11.38
C TYR A 785 -38.84 -30.90 11.09
N LYS A 786 -39.77 -30.24 10.39
CA LYS A 786 -41.05 -30.84 9.97
C LYS A 786 -40.86 -32.02 9.02
N LEU A 787 -39.92 -31.93 8.08
CA LEU A 787 -39.56 -33.04 7.18
C LEU A 787 -38.93 -34.19 7.96
N ARG A 788 -38.11 -33.90 8.96
CA ARG A 788 -37.52 -34.90 9.86
C ARG A 788 -38.58 -35.56 10.72
N VAL A 789 -39.51 -34.80 11.28
CA VAL A 789 -40.67 -35.32 12.02
C VAL A 789 -41.59 -36.13 11.11
N ARG A 790 -41.84 -35.69 9.86
CA ARG A 790 -42.56 -36.49 8.85
C ARG A 790 -41.81 -37.77 8.48
N GLN A 791 -40.50 -37.71 8.32
CA GLN A 791 -39.67 -38.90 8.09
C GLN A 791 -39.74 -39.84 9.30
N MET A 792 -39.66 -39.33 10.53
CA MET A 792 -39.74 -40.14 11.75
C MET A 792 -41.12 -40.78 11.90
N THR A 793 -42.22 -40.03 11.69
CA THR A 793 -43.58 -40.58 11.73
C THR A 793 -43.88 -41.53 10.57
N ASN A 794 -43.28 -41.33 9.38
CA ASN A 794 -43.36 -42.32 8.30
C ASN A 794 -42.55 -43.58 8.63
N ARG A 795 -41.38 -43.43 9.27
CA ARG A 795 -40.54 -44.55 9.72
C ARG A 795 -41.16 -45.31 10.87
N GLU A 796 -41.92 -44.64 11.73
CA GLU A 796 -42.75 -45.24 12.78
C GLU A 796 -43.91 -46.03 12.17
N ARG A 797 -44.58 -45.49 11.13
CA ARG A 797 -45.59 -46.26 10.37
C ARG A 797 -45.00 -47.44 9.61
N GLU A 798 -43.79 -47.32 9.10
CA GLU A 798 -43.04 -48.41 8.45
C GLU A 798 -42.60 -49.47 9.47
N LEU A 799 -42.11 -49.05 10.65
CA LEU A 799 -41.78 -49.92 11.78
C LEU A 799 -43.01 -50.63 12.33
N MET A 800 -44.17 -49.97 12.44
CA MET A 800 -45.42 -50.64 12.82
C MET A 800 -45.80 -51.72 11.81
N ARG A 801 -45.72 -51.44 10.50
CA ARG A 801 -45.94 -52.46 9.46
C ARG A 801 -44.96 -53.63 9.58
N VAL A 802 -43.67 -53.35 9.80
CA VAL A 802 -42.63 -54.39 9.94
C VAL A 802 -42.78 -55.19 11.24
N VAL A 803 -43.24 -54.57 12.34
CA VAL A 803 -43.55 -55.27 13.59
C VAL A 803 -44.77 -56.17 13.39
N GLU A 804 -45.85 -55.70 12.77
CA GLU A 804 -47.03 -56.53 12.42
C GLU A 804 -46.64 -57.73 11.53
N GLU A 805 -45.76 -57.51 10.55
CA GLU A 805 -45.26 -58.55 9.65
C GLU A 805 -44.33 -59.55 10.38
N ARG A 806 -43.51 -59.09 11.33
CA ARG A 806 -42.64 -59.93 12.18
C ARG A 806 -43.43 -60.72 13.22
N THR A 807 -44.50 -60.17 13.80
CA THR A 807 -45.39 -60.89 14.73
C THR A 807 -46.11 -62.03 14.01
N ARG A 808 -46.53 -61.82 12.76
CA ARG A 808 -47.16 -62.84 11.91
C ARG A 808 -46.18 -63.94 11.46
N GLN A 809 -44.91 -63.59 11.25
CA GLN A 809 -43.84 -64.55 10.93
C GLN A 809 -43.40 -65.38 12.16
N LEU A 810 -43.50 -64.84 13.38
CA LEU A 810 -43.18 -65.56 14.61
C LEU A 810 -44.25 -66.63 14.97
N GLU A 811 -45.53 -66.33 14.73
CA GLU A 811 -46.64 -67.28 14.93
C GLU A 811 -46.59 -68.47 13.96
N GLN A 812 -46.19 -68.25 12.71
CA GLN A 812 -46.04 -69.32 11.71
C GLN A 812 -44.82 -70.23 11.92
N ALA A 813 -43.79 -69.76 12.63
CA ALA A 813 -42.62 -70.58 12.99
C ALA A 813 -42.90 -71.50 14.20
N ASN A 814 -43.70 -71.05 15.18
CA ASN A 814 -44.07 -71.87 16.33
C ASN A 814 -45.05 -73.01 15.98
N GLN A 815 -45.99 -72.81 15.05
CA GLN A 815 -46.95 -73.84 14.66
C GLN A 815 -46.33 -75.02 13.87
N ARG A 816 -45.12 -74.88 13.31
CA ARG A 816 -44.41 -75.97 12.61
C ARG A 816 -43.61 -76.89 13.54
N LEU A 817 -43.26 -76.45 14.74
CA LEU A 817 -42.47 -77.24 15.69
C LEU A 817 -43.32 -78.21 16.53
N GLU A 818 -44.59 -77.89 16.80
CA GLU A 818 -45.47 -78.76 17.61
C GLU A 818 -45.99 -80.00 16.85
N HIS A 819 -46.07 -79.96 15.51
CA HIS A 819 -46.62 -81.09 14.73
C HIS A 819 -45.64 -82.27 14.56
N LEU A 820 -44.32 -82.02 14.56
CA LEU A 820 -43.28 -83.06 14.34
C LEU A 820 -43.00 -83.94 15.57
N SER A 821 -43.49 -83.58 16.76
CA SER A 821 -43.19 -84.30 18.01
C SER A 821 -44.19 -85.42 18.37
N SER A 822 -45.34 -85.48 17.71
CA SER A 822 -46.51 -86.26 18.19
C SER A 822 -46.90 -87.47 17.33
N VAL A 823 -46.15 -87.77 16.26
CA VAL A 823 -46.39 -88.88 15.33
C VAL A 823 -45.14 -89.76 15.18
N ASP A 824 -45.32 -91.06 14.93
CA ASP A 824 -44.22 -92.00 14.63
C ASP A 824 -43.72 -91.77 13.21
N GLY A 825 -42.41 -91.56 13.07
CA GLY A 825 -41.78 -91.16 11.81
C GLY A 825 -41.88 -92.21 10.69
N LEU A 826 -42.12 -93.48 11.01
CA LEU A 826 -42.26 -94.55 10.00
C LEU A 826 -43.72 -94.80 9.63
N THR A 827 -44.60 -94.94 10.62
CA THR A 827 -45.97 -95.43 10.43
C THR A 827 -47.02 -94.33 10.32
N GLY A 828 -46.69 -93.10 10.72
CA GLY A 828 -47.59 -91.94 10.66
C GLY A 828 -48.72 -91.94 11.70
N ILE A 829 -48.87 -93.01 12.48
CA ILE A 829 -49.77 -93.05 13.64
C ILE A 829 -49.11 -92.42 14.87
N ALA A 830 -49.80 -92.39 16.02
CA ALA A 830 -49.24 -91.82 17.24
C ALA A 830 -47.96 -92.57 17.69
N ASN A 831 -46.97 -91.82 18.18
CA ASN A 831 -45.80 -92.41 18.81
C ASN A 831 -46.08 -92.76 20.28
N ARG A 832 -45.16 -93.50 20.91
CA ARG A 832 -45.27 -93.91 22.32
C ARG A 832 -45.54 -92.74 23.30
N ARG A 833 -44.99 -91.55 23.04
CA ARG A 833 -45.19 -90.37 23.91
C ARG A 833 -46.64 -89.88 23.85
N ARG A 834 -47.17 -89.70 22.64
CA ARG A 834 -48.58 -89.30 22.45
C ARG A 834 -49.54 -90.35 23.00
N PHE A 835 -49.19 -91.63 22.95
CA PHE A 835 -49.95 -92.68 23.63
C PHE A 835 -50.00 -92.49 25.14
N GLN A 836 -48.87 -92.21 25.80
CA GLN A 836 -48.84 -91.98 27.24
C GLN A 836 -49.70 -90.79 27.63
N ASP A 837 -49.59 -89.68 26.89
CA ASP A 837 -50.38 -88.47 27.14
C ASP A 837 -51.89 -88.75 27.02
N VAL A 838 -52.31 -89.50 26.00
CA VAL A 838 -53.73 -89.84 25.78
C VAL A 838 -54.21 -90.87 26.80
N LEU A 839 -53.41 -91.88 27.15
CA LEU A 839 -53.81 -92.87 28.16
C LEU A 839 -53.98 -92.21 29.53
N GLU A 840 -53.09 -91.29 29.93
CA GLU A 840 -53.26 -90.54 31.19
C GLU A 840 -54.50 -89.64 31.17
N LEU A 841 -54.75 -88.97 30.04
CA LEU A 841 -55.91 -88.10 29.89
C LEU A 841 -57.23 -88.90 29.96
N GLU A 842 -57.32 -90.00 29.21
CA GLU A 842 -58.50 -90.86 29.18
C GLU A 842 -58.67 -91.67 30.46
N TRP A 843 -57.59 -92.08 31.13
CA TRP A 843 -57.63 -92.64 32.48
C TRP A 843 -58.22 -91.63 33.48
N GLY A 844 -57.77 -90.37 33.42
CA GLY A 844 -58.30 -89.31 34.26
C GLY A 844 -59.78 -89.03 34.02
N ARG A 845 -60.26 -89.16 32.77
CA ARG A 845 -61.69 -89.04 32.44
C ARG A 845 -62.48 -90.28 32.88
N ALA A 846 -61.97 -91.48 32.63
CA ALA A 846 -62.57 -92.75 33.05
C ALA A 846 -62.75 -92.82 34.57
N ARG A 847 -61.74 -92.39 35.34
CA ARG A 847 -61.81 -92.31 36.80
C ARG A 847 -62.88 -91.33 37.29
N ARG A 848 -63.04 -90.18 36.61
CA ARG A 848 -64.08 -89.19 36.97
C ARG A 848 -65.48 -89.64 36.56
N GLY A 849 -65.59 -90.34 35.43
CA GLY A 849 -66.87 -90.78 34.86
C GLY A 849 -67.30 -92.19 35.28
N ALA A 850 -66.47 -92.93 36.01
CA ALA A 850 -66.67 -94.32 36.42
C ALA A 850 -67.02 -95.26 35.24
N TYR A 851 -66.38 -95.06 34.10
CA TYR A 851 -66.57 -95.89 32.90
C TYR A 851 -65.34 -96.76 32.60
N PRO A 852 -65.51 -97.89 31.91
CA PRO A 852 -64.40 -98.79 31.63
C PRO A 852 -63.44 -98.21 30.59
N ILE A 853 -62.15 -98.41 30.78
CA ILE A 853 -61.11 -98.16 29.79
C ILE A 853 -60.39 -99.47 29.50
N SER A 854 -60.15 -99.73 28.21
CA SER A 854 -59.48 -100.94 27.77
C SER A 854 -58.22 -100.62 27.00
N VAL A 855 -57.22 -101.48 27.16
CA VAL A 855 -55.97 -101.42 26.39
C VAL A 855 -55.73 -102.76 25.74
N ALA A 856 -55.47 -102.74 24.43
CA ALA A 856 -55.08 -103.91 23.67
C ALA A 856 -53.64 -103.74 23.16
N MET A 857 -52.80 -104.72 23.45
CA MET A 857 -51.45 -104.82 22.91
C MET A 857 -51.44 -105.85 21.79
N VAL A 858 -51.00 -105.41 20.62
CA VAL A 858 -50.97 -106.19 19.38
C VAL A 858 -49.52 -106.37 18.98
N ASP A 859 -49.09 -107.62 18.82
CA ASP A 859 -47.76 -107.95 18.34
C ASP A 859 -47.85 -108.85 17.11
N ILE A 860 -47.05 -108.50 16.10
CA ILE A 860 -47.02 -109.25 14.85
C ILE A 860 -46.22 -110.54 15.05
N ASP A 861 -46.89 -111.68 14.87
CA ASP A 861 -46.29 -112.98 15.12
C ASP A 861 -45.12 -113.26 14.15
N HIS A 862 -43.97 -113.63 14.72
CA HIS A 862 -42.75 -113.94 13.99
C HIS A 862 -42.22 -112.81 13.10
N PHE A 863 -42.51 -111.53 13.41
CA PHE A 863 -42.10 -110.40 12.57
C PHE A 863 -40.59 -110.31 12.36
N LYS A 864 -39.78 -110.58 13.39
CA LYS A 864 -38.31 -110.63 13.21
C LYS A 864 -37.88 -111.59 12.09
N LEU A 865 -38.47 -112.78 12.02
CA LEU A 865 -38.18 -113.75 10.96
C LEU A 865 -38.65 -113.25 9.59
N TYR A 866 -39.80 -112.57 9.54
CA TYR A 866 -40.30 -111.91 8.33
C TYR A 866 -39.34 -110.83 7.85
N ASN A 867 -38.88 -109.96 8.75
CA ASN A 867 -37.98 -108.86 8.47
C ASN A 867 -36.59 -109.36 8.04
N ASP A 868 -36.07 -110.41 8.68
CA ASP A 868 -34.80 -111.07 8.32
C ASP A 868 -34.89 -111.76 6.93
N THR A 869 -36.06 -112.25 6.54
CA THR A 869 -36.28 -112.95 5.26
C THR A 869 -36.50 -111.98 4.10
N TYR A 870 -37.32 -110.95 4.27
CA TYR A 870 -37.75 -110.04 3.20
C TYR A 870 -37.06 -108.67 3.24
N GLY A 871 -36.19 -108.44 4.22
CA GLY A 871 -35.41 -107.23 4.42
C GLY A 871 -36.17 -106.10 5.10
N HIS A 872 -35.40 -105.17 5.70
CA HIS A 872 -35.92 -104.03 6.47
C HIS A 872 -37.00 -103.22 5.77
N GLN A 873 -36.87 -103.02 4.45
CA GLN A 873 -37.83 -102.20 3.70
C GLN A 873 -39.20 -102.88 3.56
N SER A 874 -39.22 -104.20 3.40
CA SER A 874 -40.46 -104.99 3.40
C SER A 874 -41.05 -105.08 4.81
N GLY A 875 -40.21 -105.15 5.85
CA GLY A 875 -40.66 -105.05 7.24
C GLY A 875 -41.30 -103.69 7.55
N ASP A 876 -40.68 -102.60 7.12
CA ASP A 876 -41.21 -101.25 7.28
C ASP A 876 -42.56 -101.07 6.58
N ASP A 877 -42.70 -101.58 5.36
CA ASP A 877 -43.97 -101.53 4.62
C ASP A 877 -45.03 -102.45 5.24
N CYS A 878 -44.62 -103.59 5.80
CA CYS A 878 -45.51 -104.44 6.61
C CYS A 878 -46.03 -103.66 7.84
N LEU A 879 -45.15 -103.02 8.61
CA LEU A 879 -45.52 -102.21 9.77
C LEU A 879 -46.43 -101.03 9.41
N LYS A 880 -46.17 -100.34 8.30
CA LYS A 880 -47.05 -99.27 7.80
C LYS A 880 -48.43 -99.81 7.43
N ARG A 881 -48.50 -100.95 6.75
CA ARG A 881 -49.78 -101.58 6.38
C ARG A 881 -50.56 -102.04 7.60
N VAL A 882 -49.89 -102.64 8.58
CA VAL A 882 -50.51 -103.03 9.85
C VAL A 882 -51.00 -101.79 10.60
N ALA A 883 -50.18 -100.76 10.75
CA ALA A 883 -50.54 -99.51 11.40
C ALA A 883 -51.76 -98.83 10.73
N ALA A 884 -51.75 -98.72 9.39
CA ALA A 884 -52.87 -98.16 8.64
C ALA A 884 -54.15 -98.99 8.80
N THR A 885 -54.02 -100.31 8.87
CA THR A 885 -55.15 -101.22 9.08
C THR A 885 -55.72 -101.05 10.48
N LEU A 886 -54.89 -101.06 11.52
CA LEU A 886 -55.31 -100.81 12.89
C LEU A 886 -56.02 -99.45 13.00
N ALA A 887 -55.43 -98.39 12.44
CA ALA A 887 -56.03 -97.06 12.44
C ALA A 887 -57.37 -97.01 11.67
N SER A 888 -57.52 -97.78 10.60
CA SER A 888 -58.77 -97.84 9.82
C SER A 888 -59.92 -98.58 10.53
N VAL A 889 -59.58 -99.54 11.41
CA VAL A 889 -60.55 -100.30 12.21
C VAL A 889 -61.06 -99.46 13.37
N LEU A 890 -60.22 -98.57 13.91
CA LEU A 890 -60.56 -97.67 15.02
C LEU A 890 -61.23 -96.41 14.48
N ASN A 891 -62.54 -96.47 14.35
CA ASN A 891 -63.38 -95.45 13.73
C ASN A 891 -64.21 -94.63 14.75
N ARG A 892 -64.00 -94.83 16.06
CA ARG A 892 -64.63 -94.01 17.12
C ARG A 892 -63.75 -92.82 17.51
N PRO A 893 -64.29 -91.60 17.60
CA PRO A 893 -63.58 -90.46 18.17
C PRO A 893 -63.19 -90.78 19.63
N GLY A 894 -61.89 -90.83 19.91
CA GLY A 894 -61.35 -91.18 21.24
C GLY A 894 -60.49 -92.44 21.23
N ASP A 895 -60.70 -93.36 20.27
CA ASP A 895 -59.82 -94.51 20.10
C ASP A 895 -58.46 -94.03 19.57
N LEU A 896 -57.39 -94.61 20.10
CA LEU A 896 -56.03 -94.30 19.67
C LEU A 896 -55.26 -95.58 19.37
N VAL A 897 -54.63 -95.65 18.21
CA VAL A 897 -53.54 -96.60 17.95
C VAL A 897 -52.21 -95.87 17.95
N ALA A 898 -51.23 -96.47 18.63
CA ALA A 898 -49.86 -96.02 18.64
C ALA A 898 -48.89 -97.17 18.39
N ARG A 899 -47.76 -96.85 17.79
CA ARG A 899 -46.63 -97.78 17.72
C ARG A 899 -45.88 -97.71 19.06
N TYR A 900 -45.92 -98.80 19.81
CA TYR A 900 -45.37 -98.88 21.16
C TYR A 900 -43.90 -99.34 21.15
N GLY A 901 -43.61 -100.32 20.29
CA GLY A 901 -42.29 -100.93 20.12
C GLY A 901 -41.93 -101.14 18.65
N GLY A 902 -40.93 -102.01 18.40
CA GLY A 902 -40.47 -102.31 17.04
C GLY A 902 -41.56 -102.90 16.17
N GLU A 903 -42.21 -103.96 16.65
CA GLU A 903 -43.31 -104.69 15.99
C GLU A 903 -44.60 -104.73 16.84
N GLU A 904 -44.61 -103.97 17.94
CA GLU A 904 -45.69 -103.90 18.91
C GLU A 904 -46.50 -102.61 18.75
N PHE A 905 -47.82 -102.77 18.69
CA PHE A 905 -48.79 -101.69 18.66
C PHE A 905 -49.64 -101.73 19.92
N VAL A 906 -50.06 -100.57 20.37
CA VAL A 906 -50.97 -100.43 21.50
C VAL A 906 -52.19 -99.64 21.07
N VAL A 907 -53.34 -100.08 21.55
CA VAL A 907 -54.63 -99.46 21.30
C VAL A 907 -55.26 -99.08 22.62
N VAL A 908 -55.70 -97.82 22.74
CA VAL A 908 -56.52 -97.34 23.85
C VAL A 908 -57.96 -97.25 23.37
N LEU A 909 -58.87 -97.89 24.10
CA LEU A 909 -60.31 -97.94 23.84
C LEU A 909 -61.06 -97.38 25.05
N PRO A 910 -61.30 -96.06 25.11
CA PRO A 910 -62.11 -95.45 26.16
C PRO A 910 -63.55 -95.98 26.13
N GLU A 911 -64.20 -96.00 27.30
CA GLU A 911 -65.60 -96.41 27.49
C GLU A 911 -65.95 -97.80 26.93
N THR A 912 -64.94 -98.67 26.79
CA THR A 912 -65.11 -100.01 26.21
C THR A 912 -64.98 -101.03 27.31
N ASN A 913 -66.06 -101.76 27.57
CA ASN A 913 -66.08 -102.83 28.57
C ASN A 913 -65.32 -104.06 28.09
N ARG A 914 -65.09 -105.00 29.02
CA ARG A 914 -64.38 -106.25 28.80
C ARG A 914 -64.80 -107.00 27.53
N GLN A 915 -66.11 -107.23 27.36
CA GLN A 915 -66.62 -107.99 26.22
C GLN A 915 -66.40 -107.25 24.89
N GLY A 916 -66.60 -105.93 24.88
CA GLY A 916 -66.32 -105.10 23.70
C GLY A 916 -64.83 -105.04 23.36
N ALA A 917 -63.96 -105.04 24.37
CA ALA A 917 -62.51 -104.98 24.21
C ALA A 917 -61.97 -106.27 23.59
N VAL A 918 -62.45 -107.44 24.03
CA VAL A 918 -62.11 -108.74 23.44
C VAL A 918 -62.60 -108.85 22.00
N LEU A 919 -63.83 -108.40 21.71
CA LEU A 919 -64.35 -108.39 20.34
C LEU A 919 -63.54 -107.45 19.42
N MET A 920 -63.13 -106.29 19.91
CA MET A 920 -62.28 -105.36 19.16
C MET A 920 -60.88 -105.96 18.94
N ALA A 921 -60.28 -106.54 19.97
CA ALA A 921 -58.98 -107.20 19.88
C ALA A 921 -58.98 -108.34 18.85
N GLU A 922 -60.01 -109.19 18.84
CA GLU A 922 -60.18 -110.23 17.80
C GLU A 922 -60.42 -109.64 16.40
N SER A 923 -61.18 -108.54 16.31
CA SER A 923 -61.38 -107.82 15.05
C SER A 923 -60.06 -107.28 14.50
N LEU A 924 -59.22 -106.67 15.35
CA LEU A 924 -57.89 -106.17 14.97
C LEU A 924 -56.99 -107.32 14.52
N ARG A 925 -56.95 -108.43 15.26
CA ARG A 925 -56.19 -109.63 14.91
C ARG A 925 -56.57 -110.17 13.53
N LYS A 926 -57.87 -110.37 13.33
CA LYS A 926 -58.41 -110.90 12.06
C LYS A 926 -58.19 -109.94 10.90
N LYS A 927 -58.26 -108.63 11.13
CA LYS A 927 -57.98 -107.63 10.10
C LYS A 927 -56.51 -107.59 9.68
N ILE A 928 -55.59 -107.86 10.60
CA ILE A 928 -54.18 -108.04 10.25
C ILE A 928 -53.99 -109.30 9.41
N GLU A 929 -54.62 -110.42 9.79
CA GLU A 929 -54.61 -111.66 9.03
C GLU A 929 -55.20 -111.48 7.60
N ASP A 930 -56.29 -110.72 7.48
CA ASP A 930 -56.95 -110.36 6.21
C ASP A 930 -56.09 -109.45 5.30
N LEU A 931 -54.95 -108.91 5.76
CA LEU A 931 -54.02 -108.20 4.87
C LEU A 931 -53.32 -109.12 3.88
N HIS A 932 -53.42 -110.44 4.10
CA HIS A 932 -52.83 -111.48 3.25
C HIS A 932 -51.35 -111.19 2.92
N ILE A 933 -50.61 -110.66 3.90
CA ILE A 933 -49.18 -110.40 3.74
C ILE A 933 -48.47 -111.75 3.72
N ALA A 934 -48.03 -112.17 2.54
CA ALA A 934 -47.43 -113.49 2.36
C ALA A 934 -46.20 -113.67 3.27
N ASN A 935 -46.23 -114.68 4.13
CA ASN A 935 -45.09 -115.05 4.98
C ASN A 935 -44.73 -116.50 4.71
N ALA A 936 -43.78 -116.74 3.80
CA ALA A 936 -43.43 -118.08 3.34
C ALA A 936 -42.76 -118.95 4.44
N GLN A 937 -42.38 -118.35 5.57
CA GLN A 937 -41.69 -119.02 6.68
C GLN A 937 -42.60 -119.20 7.92
N ALA A 938 -43.89 -118.83 7.84
CA ALA A 938 -44.81 -119.02 8.95
C ALA A 938 -45.21 -120.52 9.09
N PRO A 939 -45.12 -121.14 10.29
CA PRO A 939 -45.30 -122.59 10.46
C PRO A 939 -46.71 -123.14 10.13
N SER A 940 -47.76 -122.31 10.11
CA SER A 940 -49.16 -122.77 10.10
C SER A 940 -50.09 -121.99 9.16
N GLY A 941 -49.59 -121.10 8.32
CA GLY A 941 -50.44 -120.35 7.38
C GLY A 941 -49.64 -119.51 6.39
N ARG A 942 -50.19 -119.31 5.19
CA ARG A 942 -49.52 -118.57 4.09
C ARG A 942 -49.34 -117.07 4.37
N PHE A 943 -49.89 -116.53 5.46
CA PHE A 943 -49.96 -115.10 5.73
C PHE A 943 -49.53 -114.73 7.15
N LEU A 944 -49.06 -113.50 7.31
CA LEU A 944 -48.69 -112.87 8.57
C LEU A 944 -49.88 -112.76 9.52
N THR A 945 -49.67 -113.11 10.78
CA THR A 945 -50.68 -113.12 11.85
C THR A 945 -50.22 -112.23 13.01
N ALA A 946 -51.10 -111.98 13.97
CA ALA A 946 -50.77 -111.23 15.17
C ALA A 946 -51.37 -111.92 16.40
N SER A 947 -50.71 -111.73 17.55
CA SER A 947 -51.27 -112.08 18.85
C SER A 947 -51.71 -110.81 19.55
N VAL A 948 -52.83 -110.87 20.26
CA VAL A 948 -53.39 -109.71 20.97
C VAL A 948 -53.63 -110.04 22.43
N GLY A 949 -53.14 -109.20 23.33
CA GLY A 949 -53.49 -109.23 24.74
C GLY A 949 -54.35 -108.03 25.08
N VAL A 950 -55.49 -108.25 25.74
CA VAL A 950 -56.39 -107.15 26.10
C VAL A 950 -56.74 -107.19 27.57
N ALA A 951 -56.76 -106.01 28.19
CA ALA A 951 -57.20 -105.83 29.56
C ALA A 951 -58.14 -104.64 29.67
N THR A 952 -59.09 -104.73 30.59
CA THR A 952 -60.08 -103.70 30.88
C THR A 952 -60.09 -103.41 32.37
N CYS A 953 -60.24 -102.15 32.74
CA CYS A 953 -60.55 -101.78 34.11
C CYS A 953 -61.52 -100.60 34.16
N ILE A 954 -62.20 -100.42 35.28
CA ILE A 954 -62.89 -99.19 35.62
C ILE A 954 -62.05 -98.56 36.73
N PRO A 955 -61.27 -97.49 36.47
CA PRO A 955 -60.34 -96.96 37.46
C PRO A 955 -61.05 -96.47 38.72
N SER A 956 -60.80 -97.12 39.85
CA SER A 956 -61.24 -96.71 41.19
C SER A 956 -60.22 -95.76 41.84
N PRO A 957 -60.57 -95.00 42.89
CA PRO A 957 -59.63 -94.12 43.58
C PRO A 957 -58.40 -94.82 44.16
N GLU A 958 -58.49 -96.13 44.42
CA GLU A 958 -57.40 -96.97 44.95
C GLU A 958 -56.50 -97.55 43.84
N ASP A 959 -56.92 -97.48 42.57
CA ASP A 959 -56.14 -97.98 41.44
C ASP A 959 -54.97 -97.05 41.10
N ALA A 960 -53.75 -97.54 41.41
CA ALA A 960 -52.56 -96.70 41.49
C ALA A 960 -52.04 -96.14 40.16
N SER A 961 -52.31 -96.77 38.99
CA SER A 961 -51.74 -96.28 37.73
C SER A 961 -52.36 -96.88 36.46
N PRO A 962 -52.53 -96.08 35.37
CA PRO A 962 -52.81 -96.60 34.03
C PRO A 962 -51.79 -97.63 33.52
N LEU A 963 -50.56 -97.61 34.08
CA LEU A 963 -49.52 -98.57 33.72
C LEU A 963 -49.89 -100.01 34.08
N HIS A 964 -50.65 -100.24 35.16
CA HIS A 964 -51.06 -101.60 35.54
C HIS A 964 -52.01 -102.23 34.52
N LEU A 965 -52.88 -101.43 33.89
CA LEU A 965 -53.75 -101.89 32.81
C LEU A 965 -52.94 -102.32 31.58
N LEU A 966 -51.89 -101.56 31.24
CA LEU A 966 -50.98 -101.93 30.16
C LEU A 966 -50.19 -103.22 30.48
N ILE A 967 -49.72 -103.39 31.73
CA ILE A 967 -49.03 -104.62 32.17
C ILE A 967 -49.96 -105.83 32.13
N ALA A 968 -51.24 -105.67 32.48
CA ALA A 968 -52.23 -106.74 32.40
C ALA A 968 -52.48 -107.17 30.95
N ALA A 969 -52.57 -106.21 30.01
CA ALA A 969 -52.69 -106.49 28.58
C ALA A 969 -51.43 -107.18 28.03
N ASP A 970 -50.23 -106.75 28.44
CA ASP A 970 -48.96 -107.36 28.04
C ASP A 970 -48.81 -108.81 28.53
N ARG A 971 -49.18 -109.09 29.80
CA ARG A 971 -49.20 -110.48 30.32
C ARG A 971 -50.18 -111.37 29.55
N ALA A 972 -51.34 -110.83 29.16
CA ALA A 972 -52.28 -111.55 28.33
C ALA A 972 -51.69 -111.83 26.93
N LEU A 973 -51.02 -110.85 26.33
CA LEU A 973 -50.31 -111.02 25.05
C LEU A 973 -49.23 -112.11 25.15
N TYR A 974 -48.50 -112.17 26.25
CA TYR A 974 -47.50 -113.22 26.50
C TYR A 974 -48.13 -114.61 26.56
N ARG A 975 -49.32 -114.76 27.18
CA ARG A 975 -50.09 -116.02 27.15
C ARG A 975 -50.55 -116.36 25.74
N ALA A 976 -51.04 -115.38 24.98
CA ALA A 976 -51.46 -115.58 23.58
C ALA A 976 -50.31 -116.15 22.74
N LYS A 977 -49.10 -115.61 22.94
CA LYS A 977 -47.88 -116.10 22.28
C LYS A 977 -47.46 -117.50 22.74
N GLY A 978 -47.69 -117.86 24.01
CA GLY A 978 -47.33 -119.15 24.60
C GLY A 978 -48.25 -120.31 24.23
N GLU A 979 -49.55 -120.06 24.05
CA GLU A 979 -50.56 -121.10 23.79
C GLU A 979 -50.82 -121.39 22.31
N GLY A 980 -49.98 -120.84 21.41
CA GLY A 980 -49.98 -121.18 19.99
C GLY A 980 -50.05 -120.00 19.02
N ARG A 981 -50.06 -118.74 19.50
CA ARG A 981 -50.14 -117.51 18.69
C ARG A 981 -51.42 -117.39 17.85
N ASN A 982 -51.54 -116.32 17.07
CA ASN A 982 -52.70 -115.96 16.26
C ASN A 982 -54.03 -116.01 17.03
N ARG A 983 -54.03 -115.46 18.25
CA ARG A 983 -55.20 -115.42 19.12
C ARG A 983 -55.24 -114.18 19.99
N THR A 984 -56.41 -113.89 20.52
CA THR A 984 -56.61 -112.93 21.58
C THR A 984 -56.70 -113.63 22.91
N GLU A 985 -55.94 -113.15 23.89
CA GLU A 985 -56.06 -113.56 25.29
C GLU A 985 -56.47 -112.37 26.16
N GLU A 986 -57.21 -112.69 27.21
CA GLU A 986 -57.73 -111.69 28.13
C GLU A 986 -56.92 -111.66 29.44
N GLY A 987 -56.64 -110.45 29.95
CA GLY A 987 -56.02 -110.22 31.26
C GLY A 987 -56.99 -110.40 32.42
N ALA A 988 -56.53 -110.96 33.55
CA ALA A 988 -57.34 -111.11 34.76
C ALA A 988 -57.63 -109.76 35.44
N ASP A 989 -58.76 -109.65 36.17
CA ASP A 989 -59.20 -108.42 36.84
C ASP A 989 -58.17 -107.85 37.81
N LEU A 990 -57.95 -106.54 37.73
CA LEU A 990 -57.03 -105.76 38.58
C LEU A 990 -57.34 -105.87 40.08
N GLU A 991 -58.61 -106.04 40.46
CA GLU A 991 -59.02 -106.18 41.87
C GLU A 991 -58.44 -107.43 42.55
N SER A 992 -58.06 -108.46 41.78
CA SER A 992 -57.41 -109.65 42.33
C SER A 992 -55.91 -109.47 42.66
N MET A 993 -55.30 -108.35 42.28
CA MET A 993 -53.86 -108.10 42.45
C MET A 993 -53.49 -107.27 43.69
N ILE A 994 -54.44 -106.68 44.41
CA ILE A 994 -54.14 -105.70 45.48
C ILE A 994 -54.04 -106.34 46.89
N PHE A 995 -54.35 -107.64 47.09
CA PHE A 995 -54.36 -108.30 48.42
C PHE A 995 -53.22 -109.29 48.73
N HIS A 996 -52.16 -109.36 47.93
CA HIS A 996 -50.97 -110.16 48.28
C HIS A 996 -49.68 -109.44 47.86
N GLU A 997 -49.17 -108.54 48.72
CA GLU A 997 -47.74 -108.22 48.81
C GLU A 997 -47.39 -107.52 50.14
N SER A 998 -47.67 -108.22 51.24
CA SER A 998 -46.94 -108.10 52.50
C SER A 998 -46.74 -109.51 53.06
N ASP A 999 -45.79 -110.25 52.49
CA ASP A 999 -45.01 -111.32 53.12
C ASP A 999 -44.14 -111.99 52.05
N GLY A 1000 -42.83 -112.08 52.30
CA GLY A 1000 -41.97 -113.06 51.60
C GLY A 1000 -40.70 -112.54 50.95
N LEU A 1001 -39.63 -112.61 51.74
CA LEU A 1001 -38.23 -112.83 51.38
C LEU A 1001 -37.93 -113.74 50.16
N SER A 1002 -36.74 -113.47 49.59
CA SER A 1002 -35.71 -114.41 49.09
C SER A 1002 -35.93 -115.23 47.80
N SER A 1003 -35.36 -114.75 46.69
CA SER A 1003 -34.30 -115.37 45.87
C SER A 1003 -33.97 -114.48 44.67
#